data_AF-A0A7W1XYM6-F1
#
_entry.id   AF-A0A7W1XYM6-F1
#
_cell.length_a   1.000
_cell.length_b   1.000
_cell.length_c   1.000
_cell.angle_alpha   90.00
_cell.angle_beta   90.00
_cell.angle_gamma   90.00
#
_symmetry.space_group_name_H-M   'P 1'
#
loop_
_entity.id
_entity.type
_entity.pdbx_description
1 polymer ?
#
loop_
_entity_poly.entity_id
_entity_poly.type
_entity_poly.pdbx_seq_one_letter_code
_entity_poly.pdbx_strand_id
1 'polypeptide(L)'
;MSRNPFSPFTRPIIANRWSTESSRTASSLNPVQSGSSLLLLCACIFSLLLIPAGVMAGAAIPEWDGKVGRIVDRHAGGDMAKLWRGASELENLGDDAIGEIQGLLAHENTGVILMGSKALLSLGETEGVRDALLKMVNNDGLDNERRKAALFMVGEFRDKKTTDSLRALTESFSSDAELRIGLGRTLFRVTGDRSEARALLQPLLTVDDPLARTGAALALAELGLMNGDVKRVLRSIELEPSRQGALARLLLAQDNLLRAIENDRDALPPETESEKLQEADRQMAAAQLEILALERSLQEKERQLERMQRTRGNSGRSGNHPLLDELMQRISRFYVDPSKVDEDALITEAAKGMVSSLDPFSSFMDVEDTKDFYEGISGVYAGIGAQVQKDLDTDTLKIIRPIYKGPAYREGLISEDLVVEVDGIPTKGKALDEIVQGLKGNPGTPVTLKVFRRGWKEARDFVVTRETIQLDSVLHQMLPGDLGYVSLAQFGDTAVTEVFQALDDLESKGMKALILDLRGNPGGYLESAVELVDEFVDDTSMPIVSQKSKSGIFEDSERFATVGKRDDYPIVVLVNESSASASEIVSGALQDFKRAKLIGQKTYGKGSVQRLLPMSRRIQNLLGGESTLRLTVQRYYLPSGRSIHTERDSDGKIVDEGGVSPDDEVELAEIPLWRAEAIGKMVDEEAFKEWIDQHAAENEELMARIVREGTEDNDLEYPGFSEWISEYSETGITEEDARRGLRNRLRRREEDRRGEQFACDYVEDLQLQSAIIDLLGQLGTEVSTIPQYNLIEPVTEEKTEEKAESL
;
A
#
# COMPACT_ATOMS: atom_id res chain seq x y z
N MET A 1 -69.21 22.02 18.81
CA MET A 1 -68.70 21.46 17.53
C MET A 1 -67.61 22.38 17.02
N SER A 2 -66.36 21.95 17.13
CA SER A 2 -65.21 22.24 16.24
C SER A 2 -63.95 21.82 17.01
N ARG A 3 -63.38 20.68 16.62
CA ARG A 3 -62.10 20.17 17.14
C ARG A 3 -61.00 20.63 16.19
N ASN A 4 -59.94 21.14 16.79
CA ASN A 4 -58.71 21.62 16.20
C ASN A 4 -57.87 20.43 15.68
N PRO A 5 -57.37 20.40 14.43
CA PRO A 5 -56.54 19.32 13.91
C PRO A 5 -55.06 19.75 13.82
N PHE A 6 -54.28 19.52 14.87
CA PHE A 6 -52.81 19.49 14.78
C PHE A 6 -52.26 18.50 15.82
N SER A 7 -52.03 17.25 15.39
CA SER A 7 -51.13 16.31 16.06
C SER A 7 -50.50 15.42 14.98
N PRO A 8 -49.17 15.24 14.97
CA PRO A 8 -48.61 14.05 14.33
C PRO A 8 -47.84 13.18 15.34
N PHE A 9 -48.05 11.87 15.18
CA PHE A 9 -47.31 10.73 15.73
C PHE A 9 -47.59 10.27 17.18
N THR A 10 -48.72 9.60 17.34
CA THR A 10 -48.83 8.37 18.17
C THR A 10 -49.43 7.27 17.29
N ARG A 11 -48.69 6.17 17.07
CA ARG A 11 -49.25 4.96 16.44
C ARG A 11 -50.18 4.27 17.45
N PRO A 12 -51.42 3.89 17.08
CA PRO A 12 -52.28 3.12 17.96
C PRO A 12 -52.00 1.61 17.85
N ILE A 13 -52.01 0.96 19.01
CA ILE A 13 -52.09 -0.49 19.21
C ILE A 13 -53.47 -0.96 18.72
N ILE A 14 -53.52 -1.95 17.81
CA ILE A 14 -54.75 -2.67 17.47
C ILE A 14 -54.53 -4.16 17.73
N ALA A 15 -55.19 -4.64 18.79
CA ALA A 15 -55.51 -6.03 19.01
C ALA A 15 -56.56 -6.48 17.98
N ASN A 16 -56.42 -7.68 17.40
CA ASN A 16 -57.55 -8.35 16.76
C ASN A 16 -57.62 -9.83 17.17
N ARG A 17 -58.71 -10.13 17.87
CA ARG A 17 -59.20 -11.45 18.23
C ARG A 17 -59.62 -12.23 16.99
N TRP A 18 -59.42 -13.54 17.06
CA TRP A 18 -59.96 -14.57 16.18
C TRP A 18 -61.48 -14.72 16.29
N SER A 19 -62.11 -15.11 15.18
CA SER A 19 -63.24 -16.06 15.16
C SER A 19 -63.37 -16.73 13.79
N THR A 20 -63.20 -18.07 13.78
CA THR A 20 -64.03 -19.13 13.13
C THR A 20 -64.45 -18.94 11.66
N GLU A 21 -64.39 -19.93 10.76
CA GLU A 21 -64.91 -21.30 10.90
C GLU A 21 -64.64 -22.13 9.63
N SER A 22 -64.31 -23.41 9.81
CA SER A 22 -64.63 -24.57 8.94
C SER A 22 -64.00 -24.64 7.51
N SER A 23 -63.60 -25.79 6.94
CA SER A 23 -64.08 -27.16 7.13
C SER A 23 -63.14 -28.16 6.42
N ARG A 24 -63.02 -29.36 7.03
CA ARG A 24 -63.02 -30.73 6.42
C ARG A 24 -61.84 -31.11 5.51
N THR A 25 -61.24 -32.32 5.57
CA THR A 25 -61.68 -33.64 6.08
C THR A 25 -60.44 -34.56 6.17
N ALA A 26 -60.23 -35.26 7.29
CA ALA A 26 -60.47 -36.71 7.50
C ALA A 26 -59.40 -37.59 6.85
N SER A 27 -58.72 -38.51 7.55
CA SER A 27 -59.24 -39.68 8.30
C SER A 27 -57.97 -40.45 8.76
N SER A 28 -57.86 -41.35 9.74
CA SER A 28 -58.68 -41.97 10.78
C SER A 28 -57.72 -43.04 11.39
N LEU A 29 -57.61 -43.33 12.69
CA LEU A 29 -58.46 -44.20 13.51
C LEU A 29 -57.79 -44.36 14.90
N ASN A 30 -58.63 -44.39 15.93
CA ASN A 30 -58.41 -44.68 17.35
C ASN A 30 -58.19 -46.21 17.63
N PRO A 31 -58.10 -46.70 18.89
CA PRO A 31 -57.29 -46.29 20.06
C PRO A 31 -56.71 -47.51 20.84
N VAL A 32 -56.11 -47.25 22.01
CA VAL A 32 -56.16 -48.00 23.30
C VAL A 32 -54.79 -48.11 24.00
N GLN A 33 -54.84 -47.81 25.30
CA GLN A 33 -53.82 -47.61 26.32
C GLN A 33 -52.92 -48.83 26.65
N SER A 34 -51.65 -48.54 26.93
CA SER A 34 -50.91 -48.81 28.18
C SER A 34 -49.56 -48.06 28.01
N GLY A 35 -48.95 -47.36 28.96
CA GLY A 35 -48.84 -47.52 30.39
C GLY A 35 -47.40 -47.11 30.73
N SER A 36 -47.24 -45.91 31.31
CA SER A 36 -46.19 -45.52 32.24
C SER A 36 -44.74 -45.35 31.74
N SER A 37 -44.28 -44.10 31.65
CA SER A 37 -42.99 -43.59 32.14
C SER A 37 -42.92 -42.07 31.91
N LEU A 38 -42.95 -41.25 32.97
CA LEU A 38 -42.60 -39.83 32.87
C LEU A 38 -41.87 -39.37 34.13
N LEU A 39 -40.81 -38.59 33.90
CA LEU A 39 -39.98 -37.90 34.88
C LEU A 39 -40.00 -36.40 34.51
N LEU A 40 -39.93 -35.56 35.55
CA LEU A 40 -39.60 -34.11 35.61
C LEU A 40 -40.63 -33.05 35.22
N LEU A 41 -41.01 -32.24 36.24
CA LEU A 41 -41.04 -30.77 36.18
C LEU A 41 -41.20 -30.09 37.56
N CYS A 42 -40.40 -29.03 37.75
CA CYS A 42 -40.56 -27.78 38.51
C CYS A 42 -40.75 -27.73 40.05
N ALA A 43 -40.02 -26.76 40.63
CA ALA A 43 -40.10 -26.24 41.99
C ALA A 43 -40.34 -24.72 41.98
N CYS A 44 -41.05 -24.21 43.00
CA CYS A 44 -40.98 -22.84 43.55
C CYS A 44 -41.88 -22.77 44.81
N ILE A 45 -41.50 -21.95 45.81
CA ILE A 45 -42.30 -21.16 46.80
C ILE A 45 -41.40 -20.86 48.02
N PHE A 46 -41.26 -19.59 48.43
CA PHE A 46 -41.65 -19.03 49.76
C PHE A 46 -41.22 -17.55 49.93
N SER A 47 -41.68 -16.92 51.03
CA SER A 47 -42.30 -15.59 51.13
C SER A 47 -41.81 -14.75 52.35
N LEU A 48 -42.21 -13.45 52.36
CA LEU A 48 -42.63 -12.58 53.52
C LEU A 48 -41.63 -11.73 54.40
N LEU A 49 -41.77 -10.38 54.28
CA LEU A 49 -42.19 -9.30 55.25
C LEU A 49 -41.45 -8.91 56.60
N LEU A 50 -41.19 -7.57 56.75
CA LEU A 50 -41.46 -6.60 57.89
C LEU A 50 -40.35 -5.94 58.79
N ILE A 51 -40.26 -4.58 58.69
CA ILE A 51 -39.99 -3.41 59.64
C ILE A 51 -38.56 -3.06 60.23
N PRO A 52 -38.30 -1.86 60.85
CA PRO A 52 -37.36 -0.84 60.33
C PRO A 52 -36.25 -0.32 61.33
N ALA A 53 -35.45 0.65 60.85
CA ALA A 53 -34.63 1.67 61.56
C ALA A 53 -33.25 1.28 62.16
N GLY A 54 -32.19 2.01 61.73
CA GLY A 54 -30.95 2.20 62.52
C GLY A 54 -29.62 2.07 61.76
N VAL A 55 -29.14 3.20 61.22
CA VAL A 55 -27.75 3.63 60.89
C VAL A 55 -26.62 2.57 60.93
N MET A 56 -25.95 2.34 59.78
CA MET A 56 -24.49 2.51 59.55
C MET A 56 -24.03 1.83 58.25
N ALA A 57 -23.00 2.45 57.65
CA ALA A 57 -22.01 1.88 56.74
C ALA A 57 -22.42 1.62 55.28
N GLY A 58 -21.47 1.94 54.39
CA GLY A 58 -21.63 2.03 52.94
C GLY A 58 -22.30 0.82 52.31
N ALA A 59 -23.38 1.07 51.57
CA ALA A 59 -23.93 0.10 50.65
C ALA A 59 -23.08 0.12 49.37
N ALA A 60 -22.56 -1.04 49.02
CA ALA A 60 -21.89 -1.30 47.76
C ALA A 60 -22.75 -0.83 46.57
N ILE A 61 -22.09 -0.22 45.59
CA ILE A 61 -22.63 0.08 44.27
C ILE A 61 -23.19 -1.23 43.67
N PRO A 62 -24.38 -1.26 43.05
CA PRO A 62 -24.82 -2.46 42.34
C PRO A 62 -23.82 -2.74 41.22
N GLU A 63 -23.14 -3.90 41.26
CA GLU A 63 -22.41 -4.39 40.09
C GLU A 63 -23.43 -4.73 38.99
N TRP A 64 -23.44 -3.92 37.94
CA TRP A 64 -24.34 -4.09 36.80
C TRP A 64 -23.77 -5.15 35.85
N ASP A 65 -23.76 -6.43 36.23
CA ASP A 65 -23.17 -7.52 35.43
C ASP A 65 -23.97 -7.87 34.14
N GLY A 66 -24.98 -7.06 33.80
CA GLY A 66 -25.90 -7.25 32.68
C GLY A 66 -25.58 -6.47 31.40
N LYS A 67 -26.52 -6.49 30.46
CA LYS A 67 -26.44 -5.69 29.22
C LYS A 67 -26.47 -4.18 29.51
N VAL A 68 -27.23 -3.76 30.53
CA VAL A 68 -27.33 -2.35 30.95
C VAL A 68 -25.98 -1.83 31.46
N GLY A 69 -25.29 -2.57 32.33
CA GLY A 69 -23.98 -2.14 32.86
C GLY A 69 -22.93 -1.97 31.77
N ARG A 70 -22.85 -2.90 30.81
CA ARG A 70 -21.94 -2.77 29.66
C ARG A 70 -22.21 -1.55 28.79
N ILE A 71 -23.47 -1.11 28.68
CA ILE A 71 -23.83 0.11 27.94
C ILE A 71 -23.44 1.34 28.77
N VAL A 72 -23.70 1.31 30.07
CA VAL A 72 -23.30 2.37 31.01
C VAL A 72 -21.78 2.56 30.99
N ASP A 73 -20.98 1.51 31.15
CA ASP A 73 -19.51 1.59 31.16
C ASP A 73 -18.94 2.19 29.87
N ARG A 74 -19.57 1.89 28.72
CA ARG A 74 -19.14 2.38 27.41
C ARG A 74 -19.41 3.87 27.22
N HIS A 75 -20.49 4.39 27.80
CA HIS A 75 -21.03 5.72 27.45
C HIS A 75 -21.04 6.73 28.60
N ALA A 76 -20.99 6.30 29.86
CA ALA A 76 -21.20 7.14 31.06
C ALA A 76 -20.21 8.31 31.23
N GLY A 77 -18.98 8.18 30.71
CA GLY A 77 -17.94 9.23 30.74
C GLY A 77 -17.91 10.13 29.50
N GLY A 78 -18.87 9.98 28.58
CA GLY A 78 -18.87 10.66 27.30
C GLY A 78 -19.45 12.08 27.29
N ASP A 79 -19.31 12.73 26.13
CA ASP A 79 -20.05 13.94 25.78
C ASP A 79 -21.56 13.64 25.57
N MET A 80 -22.38 14.67 25.38
CA MET A 80 -23.83 14.51 25.20
C MET A 80 -24.19 13.56 24.05
N ALA A 81 -23.40 13.52 22.96
CA ALA A 81 -23.64 12.64 21.83
C ALA A 81 -23.37 11.16 22.16
N LYS A 82 -22.36 10.85 22.97
CA LYS A 82 -22.16 9.51 23.54
C LYS A 82 -23.27 9.13 24.50
N LEU A 83 -23.70 10.05 25.37
CA LEU A 83 -24.80 9.79 26.29
C LEU A 83 -26.10 9.46 25.53
N TRP A 84 -26.46 10.22 24.48
CA TRP A 84 -27.66 9.91 23.70
C TRP A 84 -27.59 8.60 22.94
N ARG A 85 -26.41 8.20 22.45
CA ARG A 85 -26.21 6.85 21.88
C ARG A 85 -26.41 5.78 22.94
N GLY A 86 -25.86 5.98 24.14
CA GLY A 86 -26.11 5.10 25.28
C GLY A 86 -27.60 5.01 25.61
N ALA A 87 -28.33 6.12 25.65
CA ALA A 87 -29.77 6.14 25.88
C ALA A 87 -30.54 5.36 24.79
N SER A 88 -30.19 5.51 23.52
CA SER A 88 -30.80 4.72 22.44
C SER A 88 -30.44 3.24 22.51
N GLU A 89 -29.23 2.88 22.93
CA GLU A 89 -28.85 1.48 23.17
C GLU A 89 -29.64 0.89 24.34
N LEU A 90 -29.86 1.64 25.41
CA LEU A 90 -30.70 1.24 26.54
C LEU A 90 -32.17 1.08 26.10
N GLU A 91 -32.70 2.02 25.32
CA GLU A 91 -34.05 1.94 24.75
C GLU A 91 -34.24 0.68 23.89
N ASN A 92 -33.23 0.33 23.09
CA ASN A 92 -33.27 -0.87 22.22
C ASN A 92 -33.25 -2.20 22.97
N LEU A 93 -32.96 -2.20 24.28
CA LEU A 93 -33.11 -3.42 25.09
C LEU A 93 -34.58 -3.80 25.30
N GLY A 94 -35.51 -2.85 25.12
CA GLY A 94 -36.94 -3.06 25.25
C GLY A 94 -37.41 -3.21 26.70
N ASP A 95 -38.68 -3.57 26.85
CA ASP A 95 -39.41 -3.52 28.13
C ASP A 95 -38.77 -4.38 29.24
N ASP A 96 -38.12 -5.49 28.87
CA ASP A 96 -37.48 -6.42 29.81
C ASP A 96 -36.33 -5.77 30.61
N ALA A 97 -35.74 -4.68 30.10
CA ALA A 97 -34.65 -3.96 30.75
C ALA A 97 -35.11 -2.77 31.60
N ILE A 98 -36.41 -2.43 31.61
CA ILE A 98 -36.94 -1.24 32.32
C ILE A 98 -36.52 -1.23 33.78
N GLY A 99 -36.64 -2.37 34.49
CA GLY A 99 -36.29 -2.45 35.91
C GLY A 99 -34.81 -2.16 36.20
N GLU A 100 -33.91 -2.60 35.32
CA GLU A 100 -32.48 -2.28 35.43
C GLU A 100 -32.22 -0.81 35.07
N ILE A 101 -32.80 -0.30 33.99
CA ILE A 101 -32.65 1.10 33.58
C ILE A 101 -33.19 2.06 34.66
N GLN A 102 -34.26 1.67 35.36
CA GLN A 102 -34.83 2.42 36.47
C GLN A 102 -33.84 2.66 37.60
N GLY A 103 -32.99 1.67 37.91
CA GLY A 103 -31.97 1.82 38.95
C GLY A 103 -30.85 2.80 38.58
N LEU A 104 -30.69 3.14 37.29
CA LEU A 104 -29.73 4.18 36.84
C LEU A 104 -30.10 5.57 37.35
N LEU A 105 -31.37 5.83 37.67
CA LEU A 105 -31.82 7.11 38.21
C LEU A 105 -31.22 7.44 39.58
N ALA A 106 -30.75 6.43 40.32
CA ALA A 106 -30.10 6.59 41.62
C ALA A 106 -28.56 6.69 41.54
N HIS A 107 -27.99 6.63 40.34
CA HIS A 107 -26.55 6.59 40.13
C HIS A 107 -25.87 7.94 40.47
N GLU A 108 -24.62 7.93 40.96
CA GLU A 108 -23.90 9.17 41.32
C GLU A 108 -23.48 10.00 40.08
N ASN A 109 -23.08 9.32 39.01
CA ASN A 109 -22.76 9.97 37.72
C ASN A 109 -24.02 10.51 37.03
N THR A 110 -24.11 11.83 36.90
CA THR A 110 -25.22 12.55 36.25
C THR A 110 -25.42 12.19 34.78
N GLY A 111 -24.37 11.78 34.06
CA GLY A 111 -24.48 11.28 32.69
C GLY A 111 -25.29 9.99 32.62
N VAL A 112 -25.11 9.09 33.59
CA VAL A 112 -25.87 7.84 33.71
C VAL A 112 -27.34 8.13 34.00
N ILE A 113 -27.62 9.07 34.91
CA ILE A 113 -28.99 9.53 35.20
C ILE A 113 -29.66 10.07 33.92
N LEU A 114 -28.97 10.90 33.12
CA LEU A 114 -29.52 11.44 31.87
C LEU A 114 -29.82 10.36 30.84
N MET A 115 -28.92 9.39 30.66
CA MET A 115 -29.13 8.28 29.73
C MET A 115 -30.33 7.44 30.13
N GLY A 116 -30.39 7.04 31.41
CA GLY A 116 -31.51 6.27 31.95
C GLY A 116 -32.82 7.02 31.84
N SER A 117 -32.84 8.30 32.23
CA SER A 117 -34.03 9.16 32.14
C SER A 117 -34.56 9.27 30.71
N LYS A 118 -33.67 9.43 29.73
CA LYS A 118 -34.08 9.53 28.32
C LYS A 118 -34.62 8.20 27.78
N ALA A 119 -33.94 7.09 28.09
CA ALA A 119 -34.38 5.76 27.68
C ALA A 119 -35.75 5.41 28.28
N LEU A 120 -35.96 5.66 29.58
CA LEU A 120 -37.24 5.43 30.26
C LEU A 120 -38.37 6.25 29.63
N LEU A 121 -38.14 7.55 29.40
CA LEU A 121 -39.15 8.39 28.74
C LEU A 121 -39.50 7.91 27.33
N SER A 122 -38.53 7.42 26.56
CA SER A 122 -38.78 6.82 25.24
C SER A 122 -39.60 5.52 25.34
N LEU A 123 -39.34 4.71 26.37
CA LEU A 123 -40.08 3.46 26.66
C LEU A 123 -41.47 3.73 27.29
N GLY A 124 -41.80 4.99 27.57
CA GLY A 124 -43.08 5.38 28.19
C GLY A 124 -43.10 5.34 29.71
N GLU A 125 -41.94 5.10 30.34
CA GLU A 125 -41.79 5.01 31.79
C GLU A 125 -41.46 6.36 32.42
N THR A 126 -42.20 6.69 33.48
CA THR A 126 -42.18 8.04 34.09
C THR A 126 -41.89 8.03 35.58
N GLU A 127 -41.90 6.85 36.21
CA GLU A 127 -41.64 6.69 37.64
C GLU A 127 -40.24 7.19 38.00
N GLY A 128 -40.10 8.01 39.03
CA GLY A 128 -38.80 8.51 39.52
C GLY A 128 -38.04 9.49 38.61
N VAL A 129 -38.28 9.45 37.29
CA VAL A 129 -37.53 10.22 36.28
C VAL A 129 -37.63 11.73 36.52
N ARG A 130 -38.84 12.25 36.76
CA ARG A 130 -39.04 13.69 37.01
C ARG A 130 -38.20 14.18 38.18
N ASP A 131 -38.24 13.46 39.31
CA ASP A 131 -37.59 13.91 40.54
C ASP A 131 -36.06 13.83 40.40
N ALA A 132 -35.54 12.83 39.68
CA ALA A 132 -34.12 12.73 39.32
C ALA A 132 -33.68 13.90 38.41
N LEU A 133 -34.45 14.21 37.37
CA LEU A 133 -34.15 15.33 36.46
C LEU A 133 -34.22 16.69 37.16
N LEU A 134 -35.22 16.92 38.03
CA LEU A 134 -35.31 18.17 38.81
C LEU A 134 -34.13 18.33 39.78
N LYS A 135 -33.63 17.24 40.37
CA LYS A 135 -32.41 17.26 41.19
C LYS A 135 -31.19 17.67 40.36
N MET A 136 -31.08 17.18 39.12
CA MET A 136 -30.01 17.57 38.20
C MET A 136 -30.08 19.04 37.79
N VAL A 137 -31.27 19.53 37.46
CA VAL A 137 -31.50 20.93 37.08
C VAL A 137 -31.08 21.89 38.21
N ASN A 138 -31.28 21.51 39.47
CA ASN A 138 -30.88 22.26 40.66
C ASN A 138 -29.40 22.08 41.09
N ASN A 139 -28.61 21.28 40.39
CA ASN A 139 -27.22 21.05 40.76
C ASN A 139 -26.32 22.14 40.16
N ASP A 140 -25.91 23.12 40.96
CA ASP A 140 -25.04 24.22 40.52
C ASP A 140 -23.61 23.78 40.15
N GLY A 141 -23.18 22.60 40.59
CA GLY A 141 -21.91 22.00 40.20
C GLY A 141 -21.95 21.26 38.85
N LEU A 142 -23.12 21.18 38.21
CA LEU A 142 -23.31 20.51 36.92
C LEU A 142 -23.24 21.53 35.77
N ASP A 143 -22.67 21.13 34.64
CA ASP A 143 -22.59 21.97 33.46
C ASP A 143 -23.98 22.33 32.89
N ASN A 144 -24.05 23.50 32.25
CA ASN A 144 -25.30 24.02 31.71
C ASN A 144 -25.87 23.16 30.57
N GLU A 145 -25.07 22.42 29.81
CA GLU A 145 -25.60 21.55 28.75
C GLU A 145 -26.44 20.41 29.33
N ARG A 146 -25.92 19.73 30.36
CA ARG A 146 -26.62 18.66 31.05
C ARG A 146 -27.84 19.17 31.82
N ARG A 147 -27.75 20.34 32.45
CA ARG A 147 -28.90 21.00 33.11
C ARG A 147 -29.99 21.36 32.10
N LYS A 148 -29.64 21.89 30.93
CA LYS A 148 -30.60 22.19 29.84
C LYS A 148 -31.26 20.93 29.29
N ALA A 149 -30.50 19.85 29.10
CA ALA A 149 -31.03 18.57 28.64
C ALA A 149 -32.03 17.99 29.65
N ALA A 150 -31.70 18.02 30.94
CA ALA A 150 -32.62 17.62 32.00
C ALA A 150 -33.88 18.50 32.01
N LEU A 151 -33.73 19.82 31.91
CA LEU A 151 -34.83 20.77 31.88
C LEU A 151 -35.76 20.57 30.67
N PHE A 152 -35.22 20.20 29.52
CA PHE A 152 -36.02 19.85 28.34
C PHE A 152 -36.86 18.60 28.59
N MET A 153 -36.28 17.56 29.20
CA MET A 153 -36.97 16.30 29.49
C MET A 153 -38.02 16.43 30.62
N VAL A 154 -37.80 17.33 31.58
CA VAL A 154 -38.84 17.70 32.57
C VAL A 154 -40.11 18.23 31.87
N GLY A 155 -39.97 18.81 30.68
CA GLY A 155 -41.10 19.30 29.88
C GLY A 155 -42.09 18.23 29.39
N GLU A 156 -41.74 16.94 29.51
CA GLU A 156 -42.65 15.83 29.20
C GLU A 156 -43.71 15.63 30.29
N PHE A 157 -43.48 16.16 31.50
CA PHE A 157 -44.38 16.04 32.64
C PHE A 157 -45.31 17.25 32.74
N ARG A 158 -46.62 17.04 32.55
CA ARG A 158 -47.64 18.11 32.54
C ARG A 158 -48.45 18.24 33.83
N ASP A 159 -47.89 17.78 34.95
CA ASP A 159 -48.57 17.79 36.25
C ASP A 159 -48.25 19.04 37.08
N LYS A 160 -49.15 19.37 38.02
CA LYS A 160 -49.03 20.57 38.85
C LYS A 160 -47.72 20.63 39.65
N LYS A 161 -47.20 19.50 40.15
CA LYS A 161 -45.96 19.46 40.93
C LYS A 161 -44.76 19.84 40.05
N THR A 162 -44.75 19.42 38.79
CA THR A 162 -43.75 19.84 37.79
C THR A 162 -43.81 21.34 37.56
N THR A 163 -45.00 21.89 37.30
CA THR A 163 -45.18 23.33 37.10
C THR A 163 -44.70 24.16 38.29
N ASP A 164 -45.08 23.78 39.51
CA ASP A 164 -44.68 24.50 40.72
C ASP A 164 -43.16 24.44 40.92
N SER A 165 -42.53 23.30 40.61
CA SER A 165 -41.07 23.13 40.67
C SER A 165 -40.35 24.01 39.64
N LEU A 166 -40.86 24.08 38.40
CA LEU A 166 -40.28 24.93 37.35
C LEU A 166 -40.41 26.42 37.68
N ARG A 167 -41.53 26.85 38.28
CA ARG A 167 -41.69 28.24 38.71
C ARG A 167 -40.69 28.61 39.81
N ALA A 168 -40.43 27.72 40.76
CA ALA A 168 -39.42 27.95 41.80
C ALA A 168 -37.99 28.16 41.25
N LEU A 169 -37.68 27.59 40.08
CA LEU A 169 -36.38 27.78 39.41
C LEU A 169 -36.18 29.19 38.83
N THR A 170 -37.24 29.99 38.71
CA THR A 170 -37.18 31.31 38.06
C THR A 170 -36.25 32.28 38.82
N GLU A 171 -36.28 32.26 40.15
CA GLU A 171 -35.38 33.06 40.98
C GLU A 171 -33.95 32.54 40.92
N SER A 172 -33.79 31.22 40.96
CA SER A 172 -32.49 30.52 40.96
C SER A 172 -31.70 30.76 39.67
N PHE A 173 -32.38 30.91 38.53
CA PHE A 173 -31.72 31.14 37.25
C PHE A 173 -31.61 32.63 36.87
N SER A 174 -31.95 33.56 37.75
CA SER A 174 -32.01 35.00 37.44
C SER A 174 -30.75 35.56 36.76
N SER A 175 -29.56 35.06 37.12
CA SER A 175 -28.26 35.44 36.55
C SER A 175 -27.78 34.58 35.37
N ASP A 176 -28.45 33.47 35.04
CA ASP A 176 -28.05 32.54 33.98
C ASP A 176 -29.02 32.64 32.79
N ALA A 177 -28.60 33.36 31.75
CA ALA A 177 -29.44 33.59 30.58
C ALA A 177 -29.77 32.30 29.80
N GLU A 178 -28.86 31.32 29.73
CA GLU A 178 -29.08 30.09 28.99
C GLU A 178 -30.11 29.19 29.68
N LEU A 179 -29.99 29.03 31.00
CA LEU A 179 -30.96 28.27 31.79
C LEU A 179 -32.32 28.96 31.84
N ARG A 180 -32.36 30.31 31.86
CA ARG A 180 -33.62 31.07 31.72
C ARG A 180 -34.30 30.84 30.38
N ILE A 181 -33.53 30.76 29.28
CA ILE A 181 -34.08 30.45 27.95
C ILE A 181 -34.69 29.05 27.92
N GLY A 182 -33.96 28.06 28.44
CA GLY A 182 -34.46 26.69 28.58
C GLY A 182 -35.72 26.62 29.44
N LEU A 183 -35.72 27.32 30.59
CA LEU A 183 -36.82 27.34 31.54
C LEU A 183 -38.08 27.96 30.92
N GLY A 184 -37.94 29.07 30.20
CA GLY A 184 -39.07 29.70 29.50
C GLY A 184 -39.73 28.79 28.48
N ARG A 185 -38.94 28.05 27.69
CA ARG A 185 -39.46 27.07 26.72
C ARG A 185 -40.16 25.89 27.42
N THR A 186 -39.55 25.34 28.48
CA THR A 186 -40.11 24.22 29.24
C THR A 186 -41.39 24.62 29.97
N LEU A 187 -41.42 25.79 30.63
CA LEU A 187 -42.62 26.32 31.29
C LEU A 187 -43.76 26.45 30.30
N PHE A 188 -43.54 27.05 29.13
CA PHE A 188 -44.58 27.12 28.11
C PHE A 188 -45.07 25.74 27.66
N ARG A 189 -44.17 24.77 27.46
CA ARG A 189 -44.55 23.41 27.06
C ARG A 189 -45.49 22.75 28.08
N VAL A 190 -45.25 23.00 29.36
CA VAL A 190 -46.00 22.42 30.48
C VAL A 190 -47.30 23.18 30.76
N THR A 191 -47.28 24.52 30.74
CA THR A 191 -48.43 25.36 31.12
C THR A 191 -49.29 25.78 29.94
N GLY A 192 -48.74 25.86 28.73
CA GLY A 192 -49.34 26.50 27.56
C GLY A 192 -49.45 28.03 27.69
N ASP A 193 -48.96 28.62 28.78
CA ASP A 193 -49.09 30.05 29.05
C ASP A 193 -47.91 30.83 28.48
N ARG A 194 -48.18 31.60 27.42
CA ARG A 194 -47.19 32.46 26.77
C ARG A 194 -46.75 33.62 27.67
N SER A 195 -47.56 34.04 28.63
CA SER A 195 -47.26 35.18 29.50
C SER A 195 -46.10 34.89 30.46
N GLU A 196 -46.04 33.68 31.02
CA GLU A 196 -44.96 33.24 31.90
C GLU A 196 -43.63 33.14 31.14
N ALA A 197 -43.64 32.52 29.95
CA ALA A 197 -42.46 32.45 29.10
C ALA A 197 -42.00 33.85 28.65
N ARG A 198 -42.94 34.75 28.32
CA ARG A 198 -42.62 36.14 27.97
C ARG A 198 -41.95 36.87 29.12
N ALA A 199 -42.45 36.74 30.34
CA ALA A 199 -41.89 37.41 31.52
C ALA A 199 -40.42 37.02 31.76
N LEU A 200 -40.06 35.77 31.47
CA LEU A 200 -38.69 35.27 31.61
C LEU A 200 -37.75 35.72 30.50
N LEU A 201 -38.23 35.69 29.25
CA LEU A 201 -37.40 35.83 28.06
C LEU A 201 -37.32 37.28 27.54
N GLN A 202 -38.37 38.08 27.71
CA GLN A 202 -38.40 39.46 27.21
C GLN A 202 -37.26 40.34 27.78
N PRO A 203 -36.89 40.26 29.08
CA PRO A 203 -35.77 41.04 29.62
C PRO A 203 -34.41 40.67 29.00
N LEU A 204 -34.28 39.45 28.45
CA LEU A 204 -33.04 39.00 27.82
C LEU A 204 -32.82 39.61 26.43
N LEU A 205 -33.80 40.31 25.86
CA LEU A 205 -33.62 41.01 24.58
C LEU A 205 -32.76 42.27 24.69
N THR A 206 -32.54 42.77 25.92
CA THR A 206 -31.84 44.03 26.19
C THR A 206 -30.53 43.85 26.95
N VAL A 207 -30.11 42.63 27.26
CA VAL A 207 -28.81 42.38 27.91
C VAL A 207 -27.67 42.46 26.91
N ASP A 208 -26.46 42.81 27.36
CA ASP A 208 -25.29 42.98 26.47
C ASP A 208 -24.76 41.68 25.88
N ASP A 209 -25.22 40.51 26.37
CA ASP A 209 -24.86 39.20 25.83
C ASP A 209 -25.59 38.91 24.49
N PRO A 210 -24.89 38.79 23.36
CA PRO A 210 -25.48 38.45 22.07
C PRO A 210 -26.16 37.07 22.04
N LEU A 211 -25.63 36.07 22.75
CA LEU A 211 -26.17 34.71 22.75
C LEU A 211 -27.51 34.66 23.51
N ALA A 212 -27.57 35.31 24.67
CA ALA A 212 -28.81 35.50 25.42
C ALA A 212 -29.89 36.22 24.59
N ARG A 213 -29.53 37.34 23.94
CA ARG A 213 -30.47 38.11 23.10
C ARG A 213 -31.03 37.28 21.95
N THR A 214 -30.15 36.64 21.18
CA THR A 214 -30.54 35.82 20.03
C THR A 214 -31.35 34.61 20.45
N GLY A 215 -30.91 33.89 21.49
CA GLY A 215 -31.61 32.72 22.01
C GLY A 215 -33.00 33.06 22.56
N ALA A 216 -33.15 34.18 23.27
CA ALA A 216 -34.43 34.66 23.77
C ALA A 216 -35.36 35.12 22.64
N ALA A 217 -34.84 35.80 21.61
CA ALA A 217 -35.62 36.22 20.44
C ALA A 217 -36.16 35.01 19.66
N LEU A 218 -35.33 34.01 19.40
CA LEU A 218 -35.76 32.76 18.75
C LEU A 218 -36.79 32.02 19.58
N ALA A 219 -36.57 31.88 20.89
CA ALA A 219 -37.53 31.24 21.79
C ALA A 219 -38.88 31.98 21.81
N LEU A 220 -38.89 33.31 21.95
CA LEU A 220 -40.14 34.09 21.91
C LEU A 220 -40.86 33.95 20.57
N ALA A 221 -40.13 33.95 19.46
CA ALA A 221 -40.68 33.81 18.12
C ALA A 221 -41.27 32.43 17.85
N GLU A 222 -40.60 31.34 18.28
CA GLU A 222 -41.14 29.97 18.25
C GLU A 222 -42.47 29.85 19.02
N LEU A 223 -42.63 30.64 20.08
CA LEU A 223 -43.85 30.70 20.87
C LEU A 223 -44.96 31.58 20.26
N GLY A 224 -44.70 32.20 19.11
CA GLY A 224 -45.62 33.12 18.43
C GLY A 224 -45.64 34.53 19.02
N LEU A 225 -44.67 34.90 19.88
CA LEU A 225 -44.58 36.21 20.51
C LEU A 225 -43.70 37.16 19.70
N MET A 226 -44.21 37.59 18.54
CA MET A 226 -43.43 38.35 17.56
C MET A 226 -43.60 39.88 17.68
N ASN A 227 -43.07 40.46 18.76
CA ASN A 227 -43.08 41.92 18.96
C ASN A 227 -41.91 42.64 18.27
N GLY A 228 -41.91 43.98 18.31
CA GLY A 228 -40.92 44.80 17.60
C GLY A 228 -39.48 44.53 18.02
N ASP A 229 -39.23 44.23 19.30
CA ASP A 229 -37.89 43.93 19.80
C ASP A 229 -37.40 42.56 19.32
N VAL A 230 -38.28 41.54 19.36
CA VAL A 230 -37.98 40.21 18.83
C VAL A 230 -37.63 40.28 17.34
N LYS A 231 -38.45 40.99 16.55
CA LYS A 231 -38.18 41.17 15.10
C LYS A 231 -36.85 41.86 14.83
N ARG A 232 -36.48 42.85 15.65
CA ARG A 232 -35.21 43.57 15.49
C ARG A 232 -34.01 42.63 15.66
N VAL A 233 -34.06 41.78 16.68
CA VAL A 233 -32.99 40.79 16.94
C VAL A 233 -32.98 39.72 15.85
N LEU A 234 -34.13 39.18 15.45
CA LEU A 234 -34.18 38.19 14.37
C LEU A 234 -33.64 38.75 13.04
N ARG A 235 -33.98 40.00 12.68
CA ARG A 235 -33.44 40.63 11.46
C ARG A 235 -31.93 40.83 11.51
N SER A 236 -31.36 41.07 12.70
CA SER A 236 -29.89 41.19 12.81
C SER A 236 -29.14 39.89 12.51
N ILE A 237 -29.78 38.74 12.68
CA ILE A 237 -29.18 37.43 12.43
C ILE A 237 -29.71 36.75 11.16
N GLU A 238 -30.73 37.32 10.49
CA GLU A 238 -31.43 36.66 9.40
C GLU A 238 -30.55 36.41 8.17
N LEU A 239 -29.44 37.13 7.99
CA LEU A 239 -28.50 36.90 6.89
C LEU A 239 -27.31 36.03 7.28
N GLU A 240 -27.24 35.61 8.54
CA GLU A 240 -26.17 34.74 8.99
C GLU A 240 -26.27 33.36 8.30
N PRO A 241 -25.14 32.81 7.82
CA PRO A 241 -25.06 31.45 7.30
C PRO A 241 -25.00 30.44 8.46
N SER A 242 -25.90 30.59 9.44
CA SER A 242 -25.98 29.79 10.66
C SER A 242 -27.38 29.18 10.79
N ARG A 243 -27.52 28.10 11.58
CA ARG A 243 -28.82 27.48 11.90
C ARG A 243 -29.80 28.50 12.50
N GLN A 244 -29.28 29.39 13.35
CA GLN A 244 -30.06 30.45 13.98
C GLN A 244 -30.53 31.49 12.96
N GLY A 245 -29.67 31.89 12.01
CA GLY A 245 -30.05 32.80 10.93
C GLY A 245 -31.11 32.22 9.99
N ALA A 246 -31.02 30.93 9.66
CA ALA A 246 -32.05 30.23 8.89
C ALA A 246 -33.40 30.21 9.63
N LEU A 247 -33.39 29.86 10.92
CA LEU A 247 -34.60 29.83 11.74
C LEU A 247 -35.21 31.24 11.89
N ALA A 248 -34.38 32.28 12.04
CA ALA A 248 -34.84 33.66 12.10
C ALA A 248 -35.55 34.11 10.82
N ARG A 249 -35.00 33.79 9.63
CA ARG A 249 -35.65 34.07 8.34
C ARG A 249 -37.03 33.42 8.25
N LEU A 250 -37.13 32.16 8.66
CA LEU A 250 -38.39 31.41 8.61
C LEU A 250 -39.44 32.00 9.55
N LEU A 251 -39.06 32.30 10.79
CA LEU A 251 -39.96 32.88 11.79
C LEU A 251 -40.42 34.30 11.39
N LEU A 252 -39.55 35.10 10.77
CA LEU A 252 -39.91 36.41 10.23
C LEU A 252 -40.84 36.30 9.01
N ALA A 253 -40.59 35.34 8.11
CA ALA A 253 -41.47 35.07 6.98
C ALA A 253 -42.85 34.59 7.44
N GLN A 254 -42.91 33.71 8.45
CA GLN A 254 -44.15 33.23 9.05
C GLN A 254 -44.97 34.37 9.67
N ASP A 255 -44.37 35.26 10.46
CA ASP A 255 -45.09 36.40 11.04
C ASP A 255 -45.57 37.41 9.98
N ASN A 256 -44.78 37.66 8.93
CA ASN A 256 -45.22 38.52 7.82
C ASN A 256 -46.46 37.94 7.12
N LEU A 257 -46.48 36.62 6.91
CA LEU A 257 -47.60 35.91 6.30
C LEU A 257 -48.85 35.93 7.20
N LEU A 258 -48.69 35.67 8.49
CA LEU A 258 -49.78 35.76 9.47
C LEU A 258 -50.38 37.17 9.55
N ARG A 259 -49.55 38.22 9.51
CA ARG A 259 -50.03 39.62 9.50
C ARG A 259 -50.69 40.01 8.19
N ALA A 260 -50.23 39.50 7.06
CA ALA A 260 -50.89 39.70 5.78
C ALA A 260 -52.31 39.10 5.79
N ILE A 261 -52.47 37.92 6.40
CA ILE A 261 -53.77 37.28 6.63
C ILE A 261 -54.64 38.12 7.58
N GLU A 262 -54.10 38.60 8.69
CA GLU A 262 -54.84 39.43 9.67
C GLU A 262 -55.28 40.79 9.10
N ASN A 263 -54.47 41.42 8.24
CA ASN A 263 -54.77 42.72 7.63
C ASN A 263 -55.82 42.63 6.50
N ASP A 264 -55.94 41.48 5.83
CA ASP A 264 -56.95 41.22 4.78
C ASP A 264 -58.31 40.77 5.35
N ARG A 265 -58.38 40.53 6.67
CA ARG A 265 -59.52 39.92 7.36
C ARG A 265 -60.80 40.78 7.38
N ASP A 266 -60.67 42.10 7.21
CA ASP A 266 -61.80 43.04 7.18
C ASP A 266 -62.24 43.43 5.75
N ALA A 267 -61.60 42.91 4.70
CA ALA A 267 -61.78 43.41 3.32
C ALA A 267 -62.40 42.41 2.32
N LEU A 268 -62.64 41.13 2.66
CA LEU A 268 -63.02 40.10 1.68
C LEU A 268 -64.14 39.14 2.15
N PRO A 269 -64.99 38.65 1.23
CA PRO A 269 -66.06 37.71 1.55
C PRO A 269 -65.54 36.30 1.95
N PRO A 270 -66.31 35.55 2.77
CA PRO A 270 -65.84 34.33 3.45
C PRO A 270 -65.48 33.15 2.52
N GLU A 271 -65.98 33.11 1.28
CA GLU A 271 -65.62 32.06 0.31
C GLU A 271 -64.18 32.20 -0.20
N THR A 272 -63.64 33.43 -0.24
CA THR A 272 -62.25 33.72 -0.63
C THR A 272 -61.27 33.54 0.54
N GLU A 273 -61.77 33.55 1.78
CA GLU A 273 -61.00 33.28 2.99
C GLU A 273 -60.55 31.81 3.03
N SER A 274 -61.42 30.86 2.64
CA SER A 274 -61.05 29.44 2.54
C SER A 274 -60.04 29.14 1.44
N GLU A 275 -60.09 29.85 0.31
CA GLU A 275 -59.12 29.69 -0.79
C GLU A 275 -57.77 30.32 -0.46
N LYS A 276 -57.76 31.52 0.15
CA LYS A 276 -56.53 32.14 0.66
C LYS A 276 -55.92 31.38 1.83
N LEU A 277 -56.73 30.79 2.70
CA LEU A 277 -56.26 29.92 3.79
C LEU A 277 -55.70 28.60 3.25
N GLN A 278 -56.32 28.01 2.22
CA GLN A 278 -55.73 26.87 1.51
C GLN A 278 -54.44 27.23 0.78
N GLU A 279 -54.34 28.42 0.19
CA GLU A 279 -53.12 28.89 -0.44
C GLU A 279 -52.03 29.18 0.58
N ALA A 280 -52.37 29.76 1.74
CA ALA A 280 -51.47 29.94 2.88
C ALA A 280 -51.02 28.58 3.47
N ASP A 281 -51.92 27.59 3.56
CA ASP A 281 -51.59 26.22 3.97
C ASP A 281 -50.72 25.51 2.93
N ARG A 282 -50.93 25.74 1.63
CA ARG A 282 -50.05 25.24 0.57
C ARG A 282 -48.68 25.90 0.59
N GLN A 283 -48.62 27.21 0.84
CA GLN A 283 -47.37 27.95 0.96
C GLN A 283 -46.62 27.58 2.24
N MET A 284 -47.33 27.37 3.35
CA MET A 284 -46.75 26.79 4.56
C MET A 284 -46.30 25.35 4.37
N ALA A 285 -47.06 24.52 3.65
CA ALA A 285 -46.66 23.14 3.34
C ALA A 285 -45.46 23.11 2.39
N ALA A 286 -45.39 24.01 1.42
CA ALA A 286 -44.25 24.19 0.53
C ALA A 286 -43.01 24.68 1.29
N ALA A 287 -43.18 25.67 2.17
CA ALA A 287 -42.11 26.13 3.07
C ALA A 287 -41.68 25.03 4.05
N GLN A 288 -42.60 24.22 4.57
CA GLN A 288 -42.28 23.06 5.42
C GLN A 288 -41.54 21.97 4.65
N LEU A 289 -41.89 21.74 3.38
CA LEU A 289 -41.17 20.84 2.47
C LEU A 289 -39.78 21.37 2.13
N GLU A 290 -39.63 22.68 1.96
CA GLU A 290 -38.34 23.33 1.74
C GLU A 290 -37.48 23.32 3.00
N ILE A 291 -38.07 23.53 4.18
CA ILE A 291 -37.43 23.32 5.47
C ILE A 291 -37.03 21.86 5.62
N LEU A 292 -37.88 20.88 5.29
CA LEU A 292 -37.54 19.45 5.34
C LEU A 292 -36.44 19.09 4.33
N ALA A 293 -36.40 19.73 3.18
CA ALA A 293 -35.37 19.54 2.17
C ALA A 293 -34.04 20.17 2.62
N LEU A 294 -34.09 21.36 3.22
CA LEU A 294 -32.94 22.01 3.84
C LEU A 294 -32.48 21.27 5.09
N GLU A 295 -33.37 20.69 5.88
CA GLU A 295 -33.07 19.85 7.03
C GLU A 295 -32.47 18.54 6.58
N ARG A 296 -32.96 17.89 5.51
CA ARG A 296 -32.31 16.72 4.92
C ARG A 296 -30.95 17.07 4.34
N SER A 297 -30.84 18.19 3.63
CA SER A 297 -29.56 18.67 3.08
C SER A 297 -28.59 19.06 4.19
N LEU A 298 -29.07 19.65 5.29
CA LEU A 298 -28.30 19.96 6.47
C LEU A 298 -27.94 18.69 7.23
N GLN A 299 -28.83 17.70 7.37
CA GLN A 299 -28.52 16.40 7.96
C GLN A 299 -27.53 15.62 7.09
N GLU A 300 -27.58 15.80 5.78
CA GLU A 300 -26.66 15.17 4.83
C GLU A 300 -25.32 15.89 4.84
N LYS A 301 -25.31 17.22 4.96
CA LYS A 301 -24.11 18.03 5.18
C LYS A 301 -23.53 17.87 6.58
N GLU A 302 -24.34 17.65 7.60
CA GLU A 302 -23.95 17.34 8.99
C GLU A 302 -23.51 15.89 9.08
N ARG A 303 -24.10 14.96 8.33
CA ARG A 303 -23.56 13.60 8.15
C ARG A 303 -22.26 13.64 7.35
N GLN A 304 -22.12 14.53 6.38
CA GLN A 304 -20.85 14.77 5.68
C GLN A 304 -19.84 15.43 6.62
N LEU A 305 -20.26 16.37 7.47
CA LEU A 305 -19.43 17.07 8.44
C LEU A 305 -19.05 16.16 9.60
N GLU A 306 -19.95 15.29 10.07
CA GLU A 306 -19.70 14.22 11.04
C GLU A 306 -18.89 13.10 10.42
N ARG A 307 -19.08 12.77 9.13
CA ARG A 307 -18.15 11.90 8.41
C ARG A 307 -16.78 12.56 8.35
N MET A 308 -16.67 13.84 7.98
CA MET A 308 -15.43 14.62 7.97
C MET A 308 -14.81 14.80 9.37
N GLN A 309 -15.61 14.92 10.43
CA GLN A 309 -15.18 15.10 11.82
C GLN A 309 -14.85 13.77 12.49
N ARG A 310 -15.53 12.67 12.15
CA ARG A 310 -15.12 11.29 12.50
C ARG A 310 -13.88 10.89 11.71
N THR A 311 -13.73 11.36 10.47
CA THR A 311 -12.46 11.31 9.73
C THR A 311 -11.40 12.16 10.44
N ARG A 312 -11.69 13.37 10.94
CA ARG A 312 -10.70 14.19 11.69
C ARG A 312 -10.38 13.70 13.11
N GLY A 313 -11.31 13.07 13.80
CA GLY A 313 -11.16 12.64 15.20
C GLY A 313 -10.72 11.18 15.37
N ASN A 314 -10.80 10.37 14.31
CA ASN A 314 -10.37 8.97 14.34
C ASN A 314 -9.46 8.61 13.16
N SER A 315 -8.91 9.61 12.45
CA SER A 315 -7.72 9.44 11.62
C SER A 315 -6.58 10.29 12.15
N GLY A 316 -5.61 9.60 12.75
CA GLY A 316 -4.25 9.91 12.36
C GLY A 316 -4.18 9.74 10.84
N ARG A 317 -4.01 10.87 10.14
CA ARG A 317 -3.46 11.02 8.78
C ARG A 317 -4.07 10.18 7.64
N SER A 318 -4.95 10.82 6.86
CA SER A 318 -4.97 10.88 5.36
C SER A 318 -6.39 11.31 4.93
N GLY A 319 -6.67 12.22 4.00
CA GLY A 319 -5.91 13.08 3.08
C GLY A 319 -6.84 14.28 2.78
N ASN A 320 -6.36 15.49 2.54
CA ASN A 320 -5.33 15.82 1.58
C ASN A 320 -4.20 16.66 2.18
N HIS A 321 -3.00 16.52 1.62
CA HIS A 321 -1.89 17.42 1.94
C HIS A 321 -2.13 18.75 1.21
N PRO A 322 -2.22 19.92 1.89
CA PRO A 322 -2.57 21.19 1.26
C PRO A 322 -1.70 21.54 0.04
N LEU A 323 -0.42 21.18 0.07
CA LEU A 323 0.47 21.33 -1.08
C LEU A 323 0.04 20.47 -2.27
N LEU A 324 -0.33 19.20 -2.04
CA LEU A 324 -0.74 18.29 -3.11
C LEU A 324 -2.03 18.80 -3.76
N ASP A 325 -2.97 19.27 -2.96
CA ASP A 325 -4.22 19.89 -3.45
C ASP A 325 -3.96 21.14 -4.28
N GLU A 326 -3.09 22.03 -3.80
CA GLU A 326 -2.74 23.25 -4.52
C GLU A 326 -2.02 22.94 -5.83
N LEU A 327 -1.10 21.95 -5.83
CA LEU A 327 -0.42 21.50 -7.04
C LEU A 327 -1.41 20.92 -8.05
N MET A 328 -2.30 20.00 -7.63
CA MET A 328 -3.32 19.43 -8.51
C MET A 328 -4.22 20.52 -9.11
N GLN A 329 -4.72 21.46 -8.28
CA GLN A 329 -5.54 22.57 -8.77
C GLN A 329 -4.80 23.46 -9.77
N ARG A 330 -3.53 23.74 -9.53
CA ARG A 330 -2.72 24.57 -10.43
C ARG A 330 -2.42 23.84 -11.74
N ILE A 331 -2.09 22.55 -11.70
CA ILE A 331 -1.87 21.72 -12.89
C ILE A 331 -3.15 21.67 -13.73
N SER A 332 -4.28 21.27 -13.15
CA SER A 332 -5.55 21.15 -13.87
C SER A 332 -6.03 22.50 -14.44
N ARG A 333 -5.66 23.63 -13.83
CA ARG A 333 -6.08 24.97 -14.28
C ARG A 333 -5.14 25.63 -15.29
N PHE A 334 -3.84 25.40 -15.18
CA PHE A 334 -2.83 26.18 -15.89
C PHE A 334 -1.94 25.35 -16.82
N TYR A 335 -2.00 24.01 -16.78
CA TYR A 335 -1.25 23.20 -17.72
C TYR A 335 -1.77 23.40 -19.15
N VAL A 336 -0.85 23.55 -20.09
CA VAL A 336 -1.13 23.99 -21.47
C VAL A 336 -1.97 22.99 -22.27
N ASP A 337 -1.95 21.71 -21.89
CA ASP A 337 -2.66 20.63 -22.57
C ASP A 337 -3.51 19.83 -21.57
N PRO A 338 -4.75 20.27 -21.27
CA PRO A 338 -5.63 19.61 -20.30
C PRO A 338 -5.95 18.15 -20.65
N SER A 339 -5.84 17.75 -21.92
CA SER A 339 -6.11 16.37 -22.37
C SER A 339 -5.08 15.36 -21.85
N LYS A 340 -3.90 15.83 -21.43
CA LYS A 340 -2.84 15.02 -20.83
C LYS A 340 -2.86 15.02 -19.30
N VAL A 341 -3.82 15.70 -18.67
CA VAL A 341 -3.95 15.73 -17.21
C VAL A 341 -4.87 14.60 -16.78
N ASP A 342 -4.25 13.51 -16.30
CA ASP A 342 -4.93 12.41 -15.63
C ASP A 342 -4.62 12.48 -14.14
N GLU A 343 -5.64 12.69 -13.32
CA GLU A 343 -5.48 12.85 -11.87
C GLU A 343 -4.97 11.57 -11.19
N ASP A 344 -5.42 10.40 -11.64
CA ASP A 344 -5.02 9.12 -11.04
C ASP A 344 -3.56 8.79 -11.41
N ALA A 345 -3.15 9.10 -12.64
CA ALA A 345 -1.76 8.99 -13.06
C ALA A 345 -0.85 9.93 -12.24
N LEU A 346 -1.26 11.19 -12.04
CA LEU A 346 -0.50 12.15 -11.24
C LEU A 346 -0.36 11.74 -9.77
N ILE A 347 -1.41 11.17 -9.17
CA ILE A 347 -1.36 10.63 -7.80
C ILE A 347 -0.42 9.43 -7.71
N THR A 348 -0.43 8.56 -8.73
CA THR A 348 0.48 7.41 -8.82
C THR A 348 1.94 7.87 -8.89
N GLU A 349 2.25 8.85 -9.75
CA GLU A 349 3.58 9.45 -9.84
C GLU A 349 3.99 10.17 -8.54
N ALA A 350 3.05 10.85 -7.87
CA ALA A 350 3.31 11.43 -6.56
C ALA A 350 3.64 10.36 -5.50
N ALA A 351 2.96 9.19 -5.54
CA ALA A 351 3.25 8.07 -4.66
C ALA A 351 4.66 7.49 -4.94
N LYS A 352 5.03 7.32 -6.21
CA LYS A 352 6.39 6.92 -6.61
C LYS A 352 7.43 7.90 -6.06
N GLY A 353 7.23 9.20 -6.25
CA GLY A 353 8.12 10.26 -5.77
C GLY A 353 8.23 10.34 -4.23
N MET A 354 7.15 10.06 -3.50
CA MET A 354 7.21 10.01 -2.03
C MET A 354 8.13 8.90 -1.55
N VAL A 355 8.03 7.70 -2.13
CA VAL A 355 8.78 6.54 -1.66
C VAL A 355 10.25 6.60 -2.11
N SER A 356 10.52 7.03 -3.34
CA SER A 356 11.89 7.19 -3.84
C SER A 356 12.70 8.24 -3.08
N SER A 357 12.03 9.17 -2.38
CA SER A 357 12.69 10.14 -1.51
C SER A 357 13.27 9.56 -0.21
N LEU A 358 12.91 8.32 0.15
CA LEU A 358 13.36 7.68 1.40
C LEU A 358 14.77 7.12 1.28
N ASP A 359 15.01 6.33 0.23
CA ASP A 359 16.27 5.67 -0.08
C ASP A 359 16.23 5.15 -1.53
N PRO A 360 17.37 4.84 -2.18
CA PRO A 360 17.41 4.43 -3.59
C PRO A 360 16.84 3.02 -3.87
N PHE A 361 16.43 2.27 -2.86
CA PHE A 361 15.95 0.88 -2.97
C PHE A 361 14.45 0.73 -2.64
N SER A 362 13.85 1.72 -2.00
CA SER A 362 12.42 1.79 -1.70
C SER A 362 11.66 2.35 -2.90
N SER A 363 10.58 1.68 -3.30
CA SER A 363 9.74 2.11 -4.42
C SER A 363 8.27 1.76 -4.19
N PHE A 364 7.38 2.63 -4.67
CA PHE A 364 6.00 2.25 -4.92
C PHE A 364 5.93 1.67 -6.32
N MET A 365 5.50 0.42 -6.44
CA MET A 365 5.35 -0.28 -7.71
C MET A 365 3.86 -0.35 -8.04
N ASP A 366 3.48 0.27 -9.16
CA ASP A 366 2.13 0.11 -9.70
C ASP A 366 1.94 -1.28 -10.32
N VAL A 367 0.89 -1.46 -11.13
CA VAL A 367 0.57 -2.76 -11.71
C VAL A 367 1.62 -3.25 -12.70
N GLU A 368 2.15 -2.36 -13.52
CA GLU A 368 3.16 -2.70 -14.52
C GLU A 368 4.51 -2.90 -13.82
N ASP A 369 4.90 -1.97 -12.94
CA ASP A 369 6.15 -2.07 -12.18
C ASP A 369 6.20 -3.35 -11.32
N THR A 370 5.09 -3.72 -10.68
CA THR A 370 5.02 -4.93 -9.83
C THR A 370 5.20 -6.19 -10.68
N LYS A 371 4.55 -6.23 -11.85
CA LYS A 371 4.67 -7.35 -12.78
C LYS A 371 6.10 -7.46 -13.30
N ASP A 372 6.68 -6.36 -13.78
CA ASP A 372 8.05 -6.34 -14.32
C ASP A 372 9.09 -6.71 -13.27
N PHE A 373 8.89 -6.29 -12.01
CA PHE A 373 9.74 -6.68 -10.90
C PHE A 373 9.75 -8.20 -10.66
N TYR A 374 8.58 -8.85 -10.65
CA TYR A 374 8.49 -10.30 -10.48
C TYR A 374 9.01 -11.07 -11.71
N GLU A 375 8.73 -10.62 -12.94
CA GLU A 375 9.32 -11.20 -14.16
C GLU A 375 10.85 -11.12 -14.11
N GLY A 376 11.39 -9.97 -13.69
CA GLY A 376 12.83 -9.74 -13.58
C GLY A 376 13.53 -10.63 -12.55
N ILE A 377 12.94 -10.85 -11.37
CA ILE A 377 13.55 -11.71 -10.33
C ILE A 377 13.39 -13.20 -10.63
N SER A 378 12.24 -13.62 -11.13
CA SER A 378 12.00 -15.04 -11.47
C SER A 378 12.82 -15.49 -12.68
N GLY A 379 13.27 -14.55 -13.52
CA GLY A 379 13.86 -14.85 -14.82
C GLY A 379 12.83 -15.45 -15.80
N VAL A 380 11.53 -15.33 -15.49
CA VAL A 380 10.43 -15.88 -16.27
C VAL A 380 9.69 -14.75 -16.98
N TYR A 381 9.63 -14.82 -18.30
CA TYR A 381 8.84 -13.88 -19.08
C TYR A 381 8.23 -14.57 -20.32
N ALA A 382 7.20 -13.96 -20.91
CA ALA A 382 6.58 -14.46 -22.13
C ALA A 382 7.03 -13.64 -23.35
N GLY A 383 7.65 -14.31 -24.33
CA GLY A 383 8.16 -13.63 -25.53
C GLY A 383 8.84 -14.57 -26.51
N ILE A 384 9.72 -14.01 -27.36
CA ILE A 384 10.44 -14.75 -28.39
C ILE A 384 11.71 -15.46 -27.89
N GLY A 385 12.18 -15.18 -26.67
CA GLY A 385 13.41 -15.76 -26.14
C GLY A 385 14.66 -15.29 -26.87
N ALA A 386 14.90 -13.98 -26.91
CA ALA A 386 16.14 -13.40 -27.45
C ALA A 386 16.54 -12.13 -26.67
N GLN A 387 17.84 -11.90 -26.56
CA GLN A 387 18.44 -10.64 -26.12
C GLN A 387 18.60 -9.73 -27.32
N VAL A 388 18.19 -8.47 -27.17
CA VAL A 388 18.09 -7.52 -28.29
C VAL A 388 18.64 -6.15 -27.91
N GLN A 389 19.14 -5.43 -28.90
CA GLN A 389 19.52 -4.01 -28.77
C GLN A 389 19.18 -3.26 -30.05
N LYS A 390 19.46 -1.97 -30.07
CA LYS A 390 19.51 -1.20 -31.31
C LYS A 390 20.86 -1.36 -31.99
N ASP A 391 20.83 -1.53 -33.30
CA ASP A 391 22.00 -1.40 -34.14
C ASP A 391 22.37 0.07 -34.31
N LEU A 392 23.66 0.40 -34.15
CA LEU A 392 24.13 1.78 -34.12
C LEU A 392 24.07 2.46 -35.50
N ASP A 393 24.26 1.69 -36.58
CA ASP A 393 24.32 2.23 -37.94
C ASP A 393 22.93 2.36 -38.56
N THR A 394 22.11 1.32 -38.38
CA THR A 394 20.81 1.24 -39.05
C THR A 394 19.65 1.76 -38.20
N ASP A 395 19.86 1.92 -36.89
CA ASP A 395 18.83 2.19 -35.87
C ASP A 395 17.69 1.15 -35.90
N THR A 396 17.98 -0.07 -36.36
CA THR A 396 17.05 -1.21 -36.37
C THR A 396 17.27 -2.10 -35.14
N LEU A 397 16.31 -2.97 -34.85
CA LEU A 397 16.47 -3.95 -33.77
C LEU A 397 17.46 -5.05 -34.21
N LYS A 398 18.52 -5.26 -33.42
CA LYS A 398 19.53 -6.30 -33.59
C LYS A 398 19.37 -7.38 -32.53
N ILE A 399 19.35 -8.65 -32.94
CA ILE A 399 19.46 -9.78 -32.01
C ILE A 399 20.91 -9.83 -31.52
N ILE A 400 21.13 -9.62 -30.22
CA ILE A 400 22.47 -9.80 -29.62
C ILE A 400 22.78 -11.28 -29.55
N ARG A 401 21.83 -12.05 -29.01
CA ARG A 401 21.93 -13.50 -28.82
C ARG A 401 20.52 -14.08 -28.63
N PRO A 402 20.16 -15.19 -29.28
CA PRO A 402 18.94 -15.90 -28.96
C PRO A 402 19.12 -16.74 -27.67
N ILE A 403 18.05 -16.95 -26.91
CA ILE A 403 18.06 -17.96 -25.86
C ILE A 403 18.02 -19.32 -26.55
N TYR A 404 19.08 -20.12 -26.44
CA TYR A 404 19.26 -21.31 -27.26
C TYR A 404 18.21 -22.42 -27.02
N LYS A 405 17.60 -22.45 -25.82
CA LYS A 405 16.45 -23.32 -25.52
C LYS A 405 15.10 -22.72 -25.96
N GLY A 406 15.08 -21.47 -26.41
CA GLY A 406 13.90 -20.66 -26.70
C GLY A 406 13.36 -20.75 -28.14
N PRO A 407 12.22 -20.11 -28.43
CA PRO A 407 11.55 -20.22 -29.72
C PRO A 407 12.27 -19.44 -30.83
N ALA A 408 12.89 -18.28 -30.56
CA ALA A 408 13.67 -17.54 -31.56
C ALA A 408 14.77 -18.41 -32.19
N TYR A 409 15.55 -19.11 -31.37
CA TYR A 409 16.61 -20.01 -31.85
C TYR A 409 16.03 -21.19 -32.63
N ARG A 410 14.93 -21.81 -32.15
CA ARG A 410 14.26 -22.92 -32.85
C ARG A 410 13.75 -22.55 -34.23
N GLU A 411 13.25 -21.32 -34.40
CA GLU A 411 12.83 -20.80 -35.70
C GLU A 411 14.03 -20.36 -36.57
N GLY A 412 15.26 -20.50 -36.07
CA GLY A 412 16.48 -20.29 -36.82
C GLY A 412 17.03 -18.87 -36.77
N LEU A 413 16.55 -18.03 -35.84
CA LEU A 413 17.18 -16.74 -35.54
C LEU A 413 18.51 -16.96 -34.83
N ILE A 414 19.50 -16.15 -35.20
CA ILE A 414 20.86 -16.21 -34.66
C ILE A 414 21.31 -14.81 -34.22
N SER A 415 22.46 -14.74 -33.58
CA SER A 415 23.08 -13.46 -33.24
C SER A 415 23.29 -12.64 -34.52
N GLU A 416 23.09 -11.33 -34.40
CA GLU A 416 23.38 -10.32 -35.44
C GLU A 416 22.34 -10.24 -36.56
N ASP A 417 21.26 -10.99 -36.44
CA ASP A 417 20.04 -10.77 -37.22
C ASP A 417 19.48 -9.35 -36.96
N LEU A 418 19.19 -8.63 -38.04
CA LEU A 418 18.50 -7.34 -38.00
C LEU A 418 17.01 -7.57 -38.23
N VAL A 419 16.20 -7.35 -37.20
CA VAL A 419 14.74 -7.40 -37.29
C VAL A 419 14.26 -6.05 -37.82
N VAL A 420 13.90 -6.00 -39.09
CA VAL A 420 13.49 -4.76 -39.77
C VAL A 420 12.02 -4.40 -39.52
N GLU A 421 11.15 -5.40 -39.34
CA GLU A 421 9.73 -5.22 -39.01
C GLU A 421 9.28 -6.26 -37.97
N VAL A 422 8.37 -5.86 -37.07
CA VAL A 422 7.65 -6.72 -36.11
C VAL A 422 6.15 -6.57 -36.39
N ASP A 423 5.48 -7.65 -36.80
CA ASP A 423 4.07 -7.66 -37.24
C ASP A 423 3.76 -6.54 -38.27
N GLY A 424 4.71 -6.31 -39.19
CA GLY A 424 4.62 -5.28 -40.24
C GLY A 424 4.89 -3.86 -39.77
N ILE A 425 5.22 -3.65 -38.48
CA ILE A 425 5.64 -2.36 -37.94
C ILE A 425 7.16 -2.24 -38.06
N PRO A 426 7.70 -1.22 -38.75
CA PRO A 426 9.14 -1.00 -38.83
C PRO A 426 9.77 -0.79 -37.46
N THR A 427 10.92 -1.42 -37.20
CA THR A 427 11.69 -1.23 -35.96
C THR A 427 12.54 0.03 -36.00
N LYS A 428 12.93 0.48 -37.21
CA LYS A 428 13.76 1.67 -37.40
C LYS A 428 13.10 2.92 -36.82
N GLY A 429 13.84 3.70 -36.03
CA GLY A 429 13.34 4.95 -35.44
C GLY A 429 12.38 4.78 -34.26
N LYS A 430 12.05 3.54 -33.87
CA LYS A 430 11.19 3.25 -32.71
C LYS A 430 12.01 3.16 -31.43
N ALA A 431 11.44 3.50 -30.28
CA ALA A 431 12.11 3.29 -29.00
C ALA A 431 12.29 1.79 -28.75
N LEU A 432 13.39 1.37 -28.10
CA LEU A 432 13.66 -0.05 -27.85
C LEU A 432 12.52 -0.69 -27.05
N ASP A 433 12.03 -0.01 -26.02
CA ASP A 433 10.95 -0.50 -25.16
C ASP A 433 9.65 -0.74 -25.94
N GLU A 434 9.30 0.15 -26.88
CA GLU A 434 8.13 -0.01 -27.75
C GLU A 434 8.27 -1.27 -28.62
N ILE A 435 9.47 -1.54 -29.14
CA ILE A 435 9.74 -2.74 -29.94
C ILE A 435 9.65 -3.99 -29.07
N VAL A 436 10.27 -3.97 -27.88
CA VAL A 436 10.28 -5.10 -26.93
C VAL A 436 8.87 -5.45 -26.48
N GLN A 437 8.00 -4.46 -26.24
CA GLN A 437 6.57 -4.69 -25.95
C GLN A 437 5.87 -5.45 -27.08
N GLY A 438 6.22 -5.17 -28.34
CA GLY A 438 5.72 -5.92 -29.50
C GLY A 438 6.24 -7.36 -29.60
N LEU A 439 7.44 -7.64 -29.09
CA LEU A 439 8.02 -8.99 -29.05
C LEU A 439 7.46 -9.85 -27.91
N LYS A 440 7.14 -9.21 -26.78
CA LYS A 440 6.43 -9.84 -25.66
C LYS A 440 4.95 -10.06 -26.01
N GLY A 441 4.29 -10.94 -25.26
CA GLY A 441 2.87 -11.22 -25.45
C GLY A 441 2.46 -12.57 -24.90
N ASN A 442 1.16 -12.89 -25.00
CA ASN A 442 0.62 -14.12 -24.43
C ASN A 442 1.28 -15.37 -25.06
N PRO A 443 1.69 -16.36 -24.26
CA PRO A 443 2.21 -17.63 -24.77
C PRO A 443 1.25 -18.30 -25.75
N GLY A 444 1.80 -18.91 -26.80
CA GLY A 444 1.06 -19.56 -27.88
C GLY A 444 0.57 -18.61 -28.99
N THR A 445 0.77 -17.29 -28.84
CA THR A 445 0.46 -16.33 -29.91
C THR A 445 1.65 -16.18 -30.88
N PRO A 446 1.42 -16.10 -32.20
CA PRO A 446 2.49 -15.85 -33.15
C PRO A 446 2.90 -14.37 -33.17
N VAL A 447 4.16 -14.13 -33.53
CA VAL A 447 4.67 -12.83 -33.97
C VAL A 447 5.45 -13.03 -35.26
N THR A 448 5.21 -12.17 -36.25
CA THR A 448 5.93 -12.21 -37.52
C THR A 448 7.08 -11.22 -37.48
N LEU A 449 8.29 -11.72 -37.63
CA LEU A 449 9.51 -10.93 -37.67
C LEU A 449 10.05 -10.93 -39.09
N LYS A 450 10.21 -9.74 -39.67
CA LYS A 450 10.91 -9.61 -40.94
C LYS A 450 12.37 -9.36 -40.64
N VAL A 451 13.22 -10.29 -41.03
CA VAL A 451 14.61 -10.33 -40.61
C VAL A 451 15.53 -10.25 -41.81
N PHE A 452 16.47 -9.31 -41.73
CA PHE A 452 17.62 -9.24 -42.62
C PHE A 452 18.81 -9.88 -41.92
N ARG A 453 19.30 -10.97 -42.51
CA ARG A 453 20.56 -11.59 -42.13
C ARG A 453 21.62 -11.23 -43.17
N ARG A 454 22.81 -10.91 -42.70
CA ARG A 454 23.93 -10.61 -43.58
C ARG A 454 24.22 -11.76 -44.55
N GLY A 455 24.59 -11.40 -45.78
CA GLY A 455 24.74 -12.34 -46.90
C GLY A 455 23.44 -12.68 -47.63
N TRP A 456 22.28 -12.21 -47.14
CA TRP A 456 21.02 -12.34 -47.87
C TRP A 456 20.79 -11.15 -48.80
N LYS A 457 20.15 -11.41 -49.94
CA LYS A 457 19.76 -10.35 -50.89
C LYS A 457 18.55 -9.55 -50.42
N GLU A 458 17.64 -10.20 -49.70
CA GLU A 458 16.38 -9.64 -49.22
C GLU A 458 16.07 -10.18 -47.82
N ALA A 459 15.35 -9.38 -47.03
CA ALA A 459 14.84 -9.80 -45.73
C ALA A 459 13.79 -10.92 -45.88
N ARG A 460 13.68 -11.80 -44.89
CA ARG A 460 12.74 -12.93 -44.88
C ARG A 460 11.86 -12.89 -43.65
N ASP A 461 10.65 -13.43 -43.77
CA ASP A 461 9.72 -13.53 -42.66
C ASP A 461 9.99 -14.78 -41.82
N PHE A 462 9.99 -14.60 -40.50
CA PHE A 462 10.06 -15.62 -39.48
C PHE A 462 8.80 -15.52 -38.62
N VAL A 463 8.09 -16.63 -38.45
CA VAL A 463 6.93 -16.67 -37.55
C VAL A 463 7.37 -17.34 -36.27
N VAL A 464 7.54 -16.55 -35.20
CA VAL A 464 7.93 -17.05 -33.89
C VAL A 464 6.70 -17.19 -33.02
N THR A 465 6.48 -18.37 -32.45
CA THR A 465 5.43 -18.56 -31.45
C THR A 465 5.97 -18.13 -30.10
N ARG A 466 5.30 -17.16 -29.45
CA ARG A 466 5.71 -16.70 -28.12
C ARG A 466 5.56 -17.82 -27.11
N GLU A 467 6.54 -17.98 -26.25
CA GLU A 467 6.54 -18.98 -25.18
C GLU A 467 6.96 -18.35 -23.85
N THR A 468 6.65 -19.05 -22.76
CA THR A 468 7.24 -18.74 -21.46
C THR A 468 8.70 -19.16 -21.48
N ILE A 469 9.60 -18.19 -21.32
CA ILE A 469 11.04 -18.37 -21.31
C ILE A 469 11.50 -18.35 -19.86
N GLN A 470 12.23 -19.40 -19.47
CA GLN A 470 13.01 -19.42 -18.24
C GLN A 470 14.47 -19.14 -18.63
N LEU A 471 15.03 -18.06 -18.09
CA LEU A 471 16.47 -17.83 -18.20
C LEU A 471 17.20 -18.77 -17.23
N ASP A 472 18.26 -19.41 -17.72
CA ASP A 472 19.16 -20.20 -16.87
C ASP A 472 19.85 -19.22 -15.91
N SER A 473 19.73 -19.43 -14.60
CA SER A 473 20.40 -18.60 -13.60
C SER A 473 21.87 -18.98 -13.45
N VAL A 474 22.22 -20.20 -13.89
CA VAL A 474 23.54 -20.80 -13.71
C VAL A 474 24.13 -21.25 -15.03
N LEU A 475 25.38 -20.89 -15.26
CA LEU A 475 26.25 -21.50 -16.28
C LEU A 475 27.40 -22.20 -15.57
N HIS A 476 27.73 -23.42 -15.98
CA HIS A 476 28.82 -24.16 -15.38
C HIS A 476 29.69 -24.90 -16.40
N GLN A 477 30.95 -25.11 -16.06
CA GLN A 477 31.92 -25.78 -16.91
C GLN A 477 33.03 -26.44 -16.07
N MET A 478 33.47 -27.62 -16.50
CA MET A 478 34.73 -28.20 -16.01
C MET A 478 35.90 -27.58 -16.78
N LEU A 479 36.80 -26.90 -16.08
CA LEU A 479 38.00 -26.30 -16.62
C LEU A 479 39.20 -27.28 -16.52
N PRO A 480 40.25 -27.08 -17.31
CA PRO A 480 41.50 -27.85 -17.18
C PRO A 480 42.06 -27.85 -15.74
N GLY A 481 42.66 -28.96 -15.32
CA GLY A 481 43.13 -29.14 -13.94
C GLY A 481 42.04 -29.54 -12.95
N ASP A 482 40.91 -30.07 -13.44
CA ASP A 482 39.76 -30.53 -12.65
C ASP A 482 39.13 -29.42 -11.78
N LEU A 483 39.14 -28.18 -12.29
CA LEU A 483 38.53 -27.02 -11.63
C LEU A 483 37.09 -26.86 -12.11
N GLY A 484 36.14 -26.87 -11.19
CA GLY A 484 34.75 -26.54 -11.48
C GLY A 484 34.56 -25.03 -11.54
N TYR A 485 33.89 -24.55 -12.57
CA TYR A 485 33.46 -23.16 -12.68
C TYR A 485 31.94 -23.11 -12.66
N VAL A 486 31.37 -22.25 -11.81
CA VAL A 486 29.94 -21.99 -11.71
C VAL A 486 29.74 -20.48 -11.70
N SER A 487 29.08 -19.94 -12.72
CA SER A 487 28.62 -18.55 -12.75
C SER A 487 27.15 -18.50 -12.39
N LEU A 488 26.82 -17.71 -11.39
CA LEU A 488 25.45 -17.46 -10.95
C LEU A 488 25.07 -16.04 -11.31
N ALA A 489 24.16 -15.87 -12.28
CA ALA A 489 23.74 -14.57 -12.78
C ALA A 489 22.85 -13.80 -11.80
N GLN A 490 21.92 -14.50 -11.11
CA GLN A 490 20.98 -13.89 -10.17
C GLN A 490 20.39 -14.93 -9.21
N PHE A 491 20.05 -14.52 -7.98
CA PHE A 491 19.34 -15.37 -7.01
C PHE A 491 17.82 -15.35 -7.26
N GLY A 492 17.39 -15.99 -8.35
CA GLY A 492 15.98 -16.22 -8.69
C GLY A 492 15.34 -17.42 -7.98
N ASP A 493 14.15 -17.81 -8.42
CA ASP A 493 13.34 -18.86 -7.78
C ASP A 493 14.00 -20.26 -7.82
N THR A 494 14.70 -20.58 -8.92
CA THR A 494 15.33 -21.90 -9.15
C THR A 494 16.85 -21.89 -8.98
N ALA A 495 17.44 -20.71 -8.79
CA ALA A 495 18.88 -20.48 -8.89
C ALA A 495 19.73 -21.41 -8.02
N VAL A 496 19.39 -21.58 -6.74
CA VAL A 496 20.17 -22.42 -5.81
C VAL A 496 20.09 -23.89 -6.18
N THR A 497 18.91 -24.34 -6.65
CA THR A 497 18.75 -25.71 -7.12
C THR A 497 19.60 -25.95 -8.37
N GLU A 498 19.66 -24.98 -9.28
CA GLU A 498 20.53 -25.04 -10.46
C GLU A 498 22.02 -25.05 -10.08
N VAL A 499 22.42 -24.28 -9.05
CA VAL A 499 23.80 -24.33 -8.53
C VAL A 499 24.11 -25.72 -7.99
N PHE A 500 23.24 -26.31 -7.17
CA PHE A 500 23.47 -27.65 -6.63
C PHE A 500 23.54 -28.73 -7.71
N GLN A 501 22.73 -28.62 -8.76
CA GLN A 501 22.81 -29.52 -9.92
C GLN A 501 24.12 -29.35 -10.69
N ALA A 502 24.59 -28.12 -10.86
CA ALA A 502 25.89 -27.85 -11.47
C ALA A 502 27.03 -28.44 -10.64
N LEU A 503 26.99 -28.28 -9.31
CA LEU A 503 27.98 -28.88 -8.40
C LEU A 503 27.96 -30.41 -8.46
N ASP A 504 26.78 -31.04 -8.41
CA ASP A 504 26.63 -32.51 -8.54
C ASP A 504 27.26 -33.01 -9.85
N ASP A 505 27.00 -32.33 -10.98
CA ASP A 505 27.55 -32.67 -12.28
C ASP A 505 29.09 -32.53 -12.31
N LEU A 506 29.63 -31.42 -11.79
CA LEU A 506 31.07 -31.18 -11.73
C LEU A 506 31.79 -32.17 -10.81
N GLU A 507 31.23 -32.45 -9.64
CA GLU A 507 31.77 -33.44 -8.69
C GLU A 507 31.77 -34.85 -9.32
N SER A 508 30.71 -35.22 -10.04
CA SER A 508 30.65 -36.51 -10.76
C SER A 508 31.73 -36.64 -11.84
N LYS A 509 32.22 -35.52 -12.37
CA LYS A 509 33.31 -35.43 -13.36
C LYS A 509 34.69 -35.35 -12.71
N GLY A 510 34.78 -35.34 -11.37
CA GLY A 510 36.03 -35.42 -10.63
C GLY A 510 36.58 -34.08 -10.12
N MET A 511 35.74 -33.04 -10.03
CA MET A 511 36.12 -31.71 -9.54
C MET A 511 37.00 -31.75 -8.27
N LYS A 512 38.04 -30.92 -8.24
CA LYS A 512 39.02 -30.80 -7.15
C LYS A 512 39.02 -29.45 -6.46
N ALA A 513 38.51 -28.42 -7.12
CA ALA A 513 38.33 -27.08 -6.57
C ALA A 513 37.21 -26.35 -7.33
N LEU A 514 36.64 -25.33 -6.71
CA LEU A 514 35.50 -24.58 -7.25
C LEU A 514 35.81 -23.09 -7.39
N ILE A 515 35.46 -22.53 -8.54
CA ILE A 515 35.35 -21.10 -8.79
C ILE A 515 33.86 -20.76 -8.86
N LEU A 516 33.38 -20.01 -7.87
CA LEU A 516 32.01 -19.48 -7.82
C LEU A 516 32.04 -18.02 -8.29
N ASP A 517 31.54 -17.76 -9.49
CA ASP A 517 31.50 -16.43 -10.07
C ASP A 517 30.19 -15.71 -9.77
N LEU A 518 30.28 -14.65 -8.95
CA LEU A 518 29.18 -13.76 -8.57
C LEU A 518 29.35 -12.35 -9.18
N ARG A 519 30.26 -12.15 -10.13
CA ARG A 519 30.45 -10.87 -10.83
C ARG A 519 29.21 -10.54 -11.64
N GLY A 520 28.80 -9.27 -11.61
CA GLY A 520 27.58 -8.82 -12.30
C GLY A 520 26.27 -9.27 -11.64
N ASN A 521 26.30 -10.05 -10.56
CA ASN A 521 25.09 -10.57 -9.92
C ASN A 521 24.49 -9.56 -8.92
N PRO A 522 23.31 -8.98 -9.22
CA PRO A 522 22.69 -7.93 -8.39
C PRO A 522 22.03 -8.46 -7.11
N GLY A 523 22.12 -9.77 -6.86
CA GLY A 523 21.53 -10.48 -5.75
C GLY A 523 20.19 -11.13 -6.10
N GLY A 524 19.22 -11.07 -5.19
CA GLY A 524 17.92 -11.71 -5.32
C GLY A 524 17.40 -12.17 -3.96
N TYR A 525 16.81 -13.36 -3.89
CA TYR A 525 16.22 -13.87 -2.63
C TYR A 525 17.28 -14.13 -1.55
N LEU A 526 16.98 -13.70 -0.33
CA LEU A 526 17.83 -13.88 0.84
C LEU A 526 17.97 -15.35 1.20
N GLU A 527 16.85 -16.07 1.22
CA GLU A 527 16.77 -17.49 1.57
C GLU A 527 17.71 -18.30 0.66
N SER A 528 17.72 -17.98 -0.63
CA SER A 528 18.62 -18.58 -1.61
C SER A 528 20.11 -18.37 -1.27
N ALA A 529 20.50 -17.17 -0.83
CA ALA A 529 21.86 -16.90 -0.38
C ALA A 529 22.23 -17.70 0.87
N VAL A 530 21.32 -17.77 1.84
CA VAL A 530 21.53 -18.52 3.08
C VAL A 530 21.70 -20.01 2.80
N GLU A 531 20.84 -20.59 1.95
CA GLU A 531 20.93 -22.00 1.55
C GLU A 531 22.24 -22.32 0.82
N LEU A 532 22.71 -21.42 -0.04
CA LEU A 532 23.98 -21.61 -0.74
C LEU A 532 25.19 -21.58 0.23
N VAL A 533 25.19 -20.68 1.23
CA VAL A 533 26.26 -20.64 2.23
C VAL A 533 26.20 -21.88 3.15
N ASP A 534 25.01 -22.28 3.57
CA ASP A 534 24.78 -23.46 4.42
C ASP A 534 25.36 -24.75 3.81
N GLU A 535 25.37 -24.85 2.48
CA GLU A 535 25.90 -26.02 1.78
C GLU A 535 27.42 -26.21 1.96
N PHE A 536 28.17 -25.13 2.21
CA PHE A 536 29.64 -25.13 2.30
C PHE A 536 30.21 -24.94 3.70
N VAL A 537 29.39 -24.57 4.69
CA VAL A 537 29.87 -24.15 6.02
C VAL A 537 29.44 -25.15 7.10
N ASP A 538 30.43 -25.72 7.80
CA ASP A 538 30.22 -26.61 8.94
C ASP A 538 30.12 -25.89 10.29
N ASP A 539 30.63 -24.65 10.37
CA ASP A 539 30.63 -23.87 11.60
C ASP A 539 29.23 -23.29 11.89
N THR A 540 28.59 -23.84 12.92
CA THR A 540 27.25 -23.42 13.39
C THR A 540 27.29 -22.39 14.52
N SER A 541 28.48 -21.94 14.92
CA SER A 541 28.64 -21.04 16.07
C SER A 541 28.37 -19.57 15.75
N MET A 542 28.45 -19.19 14.47
CA MET A 542 28.19 -17.84 13.98
C MET A 542 27.02 -17.83 12.99
N PRO A 543 26.22 -16.75 12.93
CA PRO A 543 25.16 -16.64 11.94
C PRO A 543 25.75 -16.39 10.56
N ILE A 544 25.21 -17.03 9.52
CA ILE A 544 25.46 -16.71 8.10
C ILE A 544 25.11 -15.24 7.83
N VAL A 545 23.98 -14.78 8.36
CA VAL A 545 23.51 -13.41 8.21
C VAL A 545 22.59 -13.03 9.36
N SER A 546 22.69 -11.77 9.79
CA SER A 546 21.79 -11.18 10.78
C SER A 546 21.01 -10.02 10.16
N GLN A 547 19.71 -9.94 10.42
CA GLN A 547 18.82 -8.85 10.04
C GLN A 547 18.50 -8.02 11.28
N LYS A 548 18.79 -6.71 11.25
CA LYS A 548 18.49 -5.82 12.38
C LYS A 548 17.61 -4.64 11.97
N SER A 549 16.63 -4.29 12.81
CA SER A 549 15.76 -3.13 12.58
C SER A 549 16.03 -2.00 13.58
N LYS A 550 16.29 -0.79 13.07
CA LYS A 550 16.34 0.42 13.93
C LYS A 550 14.96 0.81 14.48
N SER A 551 13.87 0.42 13.80
CA SER A 551 12.50 0.83 14.16
C SER A 551 11.89 0.04 15.31
N GLY A 552 12.43 -1.16 15.59
CA GLY A 552 11.84 -2.12 16.52
C GLY A 552 10.48 -2.71 16.09
N ILE A 553 9.96 -2.34 14.91
CA ILE A 553 8.72 -2.91 14.36
C ILE A 553 8.96 -4.33 13.83
N PHE A 554 10.11 -4.56 13.22
CA PHE A 554 10.56 -5.88 12.80
C PHE A 554 11.56 -6.39 13.81
N GLU A 555 11.35 -7.62 14.30
CA GLU A 555 12.28 -8.28 15.21
C GLU A 555 13.61 -8.55 14.50
N ASP A 556 14.69 -8.37 15.25
CA ASP A 556 16.01 -8.80 14.80
C ASP A 556 15.99 -10.33 14.63
N SER A 557 16.64 -10.83 13.57
CA SER A 557 16.71 -12.26 13.32
C SER A 557 18.06 -12.68 12.77
N GLU A 558 18.47 -13.88 13.11
CA GLU A 558 19.73 -14.47 12.69
C GLU A 558 19.42 -15.77 11.92
N ARG A 559 20.29 -16.13 10.97
CA ARG A 559 20.25 -17.40 10.24
C ARG A 559 21.60 -18.07 10.41
N PHE A 560 21.59 -19.32 10.83
CA PHE A 560 22.80 -20.11 11.11
C PHE A 560 22.92 -21.24 10.10
N ALA A 561 24.16 -21.65 9.85
CA ALA A 561 24.44 -22.89 9.13
C ALA A 561 23.97 -24.10 9.97
N THR A 562 23.78 -25.22 9.29
CA THR A 562 23.42 -26.52 9.84
C THR A 562 24.65 -27.42 9.87
N VAL A 563 24.96 -28.13 8.81
CA VAL A 563 26.25 -28.80 8.58
C VAL A 563 26.42 -28.83 7.06
N GLY A 564 27.58 -28.41 6.57
CA GLY A 564 27.90 -28.44 5.15
C GLY A 564 27.75 -29.85 4.60
N LYS A 565 27.24 -29.96 3.36
CA LYS A 565 26.96 -31.26 2.74
C LYS A 565 28.00 -31.67 1.69
N ARG A 566 28.92 -30.76 1.37
CA ARG A 566 29.90 -30.92 0.29
C ARG A 566 31.28 -31.25 0.83
N ASP A 567 32.08 -31.89 -0.03
CA ASP A 567 33.46 -32.23 0.27
C ASP A 567 34.31 -30.96 0.52
N ASP A 568 35.37 -31.13 1.30
CA ASP A 568 36.31 -30.06 1.63
C ASP A 568 37.31 -29.84 0.48
N TYR A 569 36.82 -29.24 -0.62
CA TYR A 569 37.66 -28.73 -1.70
C TYR A 569 37.86 -27.20 -1.58
N PRO A 570 39.00 -26.67 -2.07
CA PRO A 570 39.25 -25.24 -2.18
C PRO A 570 38.17 -24.50 -2.97
N ILE A 571 37.78 -23.31 -2.50
CA ILE A 571 36.81 -22.43 -3.17
C ILE A 571 37.40 -21.03 -3.33
N VAL A 572 37.28 -20.47 -4.54
CA VAL A 572 37.43 -19.05 -4.81
C VAL A 572 36.09 -18.46 -5.24
N VAL A 573 35.75 -17.28 -4.73
CA VAL A 573 34.57 -16.51 -5.15
C VAL A 573 35.03 -15.29 -5.94
N LEU A 574 34.56 -15.15 -7.18
CA LEU A 574 34.81 -13.95 -7.99
C LEU A 574 33.72 -12.91 -7.71
N VAL A 575 34.14 -11.67 -7.48
CA VAL A 575 33.26 -10.53 -7.17
C VAL A 575 33.68 -9.26 -7.90
N ASN A 576 32.73 -8.37 -8.15
CA ASN A 576 32.99 -7.03 -8.67
C ASN A 576 32.00 -5.99 -8.11
N GLU A 577 32.10 -4.75 -8.57
CA GLU A 577 31.27 -3.62 -8.15
C GLU A 577 29.77 -3.81 -8.42
N SER A 578 29.42 -4.76 -9.30
CA SER A 578 28.04 -5.13 -9.62
C SER A 578 27.52 -6.31 -8.77
N SER A 579 28.39 -7.00 -8.02
CA SER A 579 27.98 -7.99 -7.04
C SER A 579 27.27 -7.29 -5.87
N ALA A 580 25.97 -7.55 -5.66
CA ALA A 580 25.17 -6.84 -4.68
C ALA A 580 24.26 -7.76 -3.84
N SER A 581 23.86 -7.29 -2.65
CA SER A 581 22.82 -7.90 -1.82
C SER A 581 23.08 -9.37 -1.49
N ALA A 582 22.32 -10.32 -2.05
CA ALA A 582 22.48 -11.75 -1.82
C ALA A 582 23.90 -12.23 -2.17
N SER A 583 24.49 -11.71 -3.26
CA SER A 583 25.87 -12.00 -3.66
C SER A 583 26.88 -11.59 -2.59
N GLU A 584 26.65 -10.44 -1.93
CA GLU A 584 27.52 -9.92 -0.86
C GLU A 584 27.35 -10.70 0.44
N ILE A 585 26.16 -11.27 0.68
CA ILE A 585 25.93 -12.18 1.80
C ILE A 585 26.71 -13.47 1.57
N VAL A 586 26.63 -14.06 0.37
CA VAL A 586 27.36 -15.30 0.05
C VAL A 586 28.87 -15.07 0.12
N SER A 587 29.39 -14.08 -0.60
CA SER A 587 30.83 -13.81 -0.64
C SER A 587 31.35 -13.40 0.74
N GLY A 588 30.68 -12.47 1.42
CA GLY A 588 31.07 -11.98 2.73
C GLY A 588 30.98 -13.04 3.84
N ALA A 589 29.96 -13.91 3.81
CA ALA A 589 29.84 -14.99 4.79
C ALA A 589 30.91 -16.06 4.57
N LEU A 590 31.11 -16.53 3.33
CA LEU A 590 32.17 -17.51 3.02
C LEU A 590 33.56 -16.97 3.38
N GLN A 591 33.80 -15.67 3.19
CA GLN A 591 35.02 -15.00 3.64
C GLN A 591 35.14 -14.99 5.18
N ASP A 592 34.09 -14.59 5.90
CA ASP A 592 34.09 -14.51 7.37
C ASP A 592 34.28 -15.88 8.03
N PHE A 593 33.71 -16.94 7.43
CA PHE A 593 33.95 -18.34 7.83
C PHE A 593 35.30 -18.88 7.39
N LYS A 594 36.09 -18.12 6.61
CA LYS A 594 37.35 -18.56 5.99
C LYS A 594 37.18 -19.80 5.11
N ARG A 595 36.00 -19.96 4.52
CA ARG A 595 35.66 -21.09 3.65
C ARG A 595 36.09 -20.87 2.20
N ALA A 596 36.12 -19.61 1.76
CA ALA A 596 36.53 -19.25 0.40
C ALA A 596 37.38 -17.98 0.41
N LYS A 597 38.27 -17.88 -0.58
CA LYS A 597 39.03 -16.66 -0.88
C LYS A 597 38.24 -15.83 -1.90
N LEU A 598 38.19 -14.52 -1.73
CA LEU A 598 37.54 -13.61 -2.68
C LEU A 598 38.58 -12.97 -3.59
N ILE A 599 38.34 -12.96 -4.89
CA ILE A 599 39.20 -12.33 -5.89
C ILE A 599 38.35 -11.42 -6.79
N GLY A 600 38.89 -10.25 -7.14
CA GLY A 600 38.26 -9.34 -8.11
C GLY A 600 38.25 -7.90 -7.62
N GLN A 601 37.08 -7.27 -7.62
CA GLN A 601 36.89 -5.87 -7.18
C GLN A 601 35.87 -5.80 -6.03
N LYS A 602 35.96 -4.73 -5.23
CA LYS A 602 35.05 -4.48 -4.11
C LYS A 602 33.58 -4.47 -4.55
N THR A 603 32.71 -5.10 -3.76
CA THR A 603 31.28 -5.23 -4.06
C THR A 603 30.49 -3.93 -3.89
N TYR A 604 29.24 -3.92 -4.38
CA TYR A 604 28.39 -2.73 -4.47
C TYR A 604 28.10 -2.00 -3.14
N GLY A 605 27.93 -2.75 -2.05
CA GLY A 605 27.61 -2.22 -0.72
C GLY A 605 26.12 -2.08 -0.42
N LYS A 606 25.30 -3.05 -0.83
CA LYS A 606 23.84 -3.06 -0.56
C LYS A 606 23.48 -3.98 0.60
N GLY A 607 23.63 -3.46 1.83
CA GLY A 607 23.21 -4.15 3.05
C GLY A 607 21.79 -3.86 3.56
N SER A 608 20.85 -3.45 2.72
CA SER A 608 19.48 -3.12 3.12
C SER A 608 18.47 -4.21 2.76
N VAL A 609 17.54 -4.49 3.67
CA VAL A 609 16.45 -5.47 3.47
C VAL A 609 15.20 -4.73 3.01
N GLN A 610 14.74 -5.02 1.80
CA GLN A 610 13.43 -4.55 1.35
C GLN A 610 12.35 -5.61 1.62
N ARG A 611 11.20 -5.17 2.13
CA ARG A 611 9.98 -5.98 2.17
C ARG A 611 9.01 -5.52 1.10
N LEU A 612 8.40 -6.50 0.45
CA LEU A 612 7.25 -6.30 -0.43
C LEU A 612 6.00 -6.24 0.44
N LEU A 613 5.30 -5.11 0.39
CA LEU A 613 4.07 -4.83 1.14
C LEU A 613 2.95 -4.63 0.11
N PRO A 614 2.18 -5.69 -0.22
CA PRO A 614 1.09 -5.58 -1.16
C PRO A 614 0.06 -4.54 -0.70
N MET A 615 -0.39 -3.70 -1.64
CA MET A 615 -1.39 -2.70 -1.33
C MET A 615 -2.74 -3.34 -1.00
N SER A 616 -3.57 -2.62 -0.23
CA SER A 616 -4.90 -3.13 0.10
C SER A 616 -5.73 -3.42 -1.16
N ARG A 617 -6.65 -4.39 -1.09
CA ARG A 617 -7.58 -4.72 -2.19
C ARG A 617 -8.32 -3.50 -2.76
N ARG A 618 -8.58 -2.47 -1.93
CA ARG A 618 -9.19 -1.22 -2.39
C ARG A 618 -8.29 -0.46 -3.38
N ILE A 619 -7.00 -0.36 -3.10
CA ILE A 619 -6.03 0.33 -3.96
C ILE A 619 -5.74 -0.51 -5.20
N GLN A 620 -5.61 -1.83 -5.04
CA GLN A 620 -5.47 -2.73 -6.19
C GLN A 620 -6.64 -2.60 -7.18
N ASN A 621 -7.88 -2.52 -6.67
CA ASN A 621 -9.05 -2.29 -7.52
C ASN A 621 -9.06 -0.89 -8.17
N LEU A 622 -8.49 0.12 -7.51
CA LEU A 622 -8.37 1.48 -8.07
C LEU A 622 -7.36 1.50 -9.22
N LEU A 623 -6.22 0.85 -9.05
CA LEU A 623 -5.14 0.80 -10.05
C LEU A 623 -5.35 -0.29 -11.11
N GLY A 624 -6.37 -1.14 -10.95
CA GLY A 624 -6.70 -2.19 -11.92
C GLY A 624 -5.82 -3.44 -11.83
N GLY A 625 -5.10 -3.67 -10.74
CA GLY A 625 -4.22 -4.83 -10.58
C GLY A 625 -3.42 -4.86 -9.28
N GLU A 626 -2.52 -5.83 -9.18
CA GLU A 626 -1.61 -5.96 -8.04
C GLU A 626 -0.65 -4.76 -8.00
N SER A 627 -0.54 -4.11 -6.85
CA SER A 627 0.41 -3.02 -6.62
C SER A 627 1.10 -3.26 -5.28
N THR A 628 2.36 -2.90 -5.18
CA THR A 628 3.22 -3.28 -4.07
C THR A 628 4.11 -2.13 -3.63
N LEU A 629 4.16 -1.88 -2.32
CA LEU A 629 5.17 -1.01 -1.73
C LEU A 629 6.40 -1.85 -1.38
N ARG A 630 7.51 -1.61 -2.07
CA ARG A 630 8.82 -2.15 -1.71
C ARG A 630 9.50 -1.17 -0.75
N LEU A 631 9.72 -1.58 0.49
CA LEU A 631 10.23 -0.68 1.54
C LEU A 631 11.42 -1.26 2.27
N THR A 632 12.48 -0.47 2.43
CA THR A 632 13.61 -0.82 3.30
C THR A 632 13.18 -0.83 4.77
N VAL A 633 13.34 -1.96 5.46
CA VAL A 633 12.87 -2.14 6.84
C VAL A 633 13.93 -2.60 7.84
N GLN A 634 15.00 -3.24 7.34
CA GLN A 634 16.08 -3.81 8.13
C GLN A 634 17.42 -3.63 7.38
N ARG A 635 18.53 -3.89 8.08
CA ARG A 635 19.87 -4.01 7.50
C ARG A 635 20.44 -5.41 7.75
N TYR A 636 21.21 -5.92 6.80
CA TYR A 636 21.96 -7.16 6.93
C TYR A 636 23.34 -6.91 7.56
N TYR A 637 23.80 -7.88 8.34
CA TYR A 637 25.14 -7.94 8.92
C TYR A 637 25.73 -9.32 8.66
N LEU A 638 27.00 -9.35 8.26
CA LEU A 638 27.77 -10.58 8.00
C LEU A 638 28.15 -11.30 9.31
N PRO A 639 28.67 -12.54 9.26
CA PRO A 639 28.99 -13.33 10.46
C PRO A 639 29.91 -12.59 11.46
N SER A 640 30.88 -11.82 10.98
CA SER A 640 31.78 -10.99 11.80
C SER A 640 31.09 -9.81 12.50
N GLY A 641 29.82 -9.54 12.17
CA GLY A 641 29.05 -8.40 12.65
C GLY A 641 29.24 -7.12 11.84
N ARG A 642 30.06 -7.14 10.77
CA ARG A 642 30.25 -5.99 9.87
C ARG A 642 29.01 -5.72 9.03
N SER A 643 28.72 -4.43 8.80
CA SER A 643 27.68 -3.97 7.88
C SER A 643 28.29 -3.82 6.48
N ILE A 644 27.62 -4.35 5.47
CA ILE A 644 27.98 -4.15 4.06
C ILE A 644 27.26 -2.94 3.45
N HIS A 645 26.40 -2.24 4.20
CA HIS A 645 25.61 -1.13 3.65
C HIS A 645 26.42 0.17 3.55
N THR A 646 26.52 0.71 2.33
CA THR A 646 27.04 2.05 2.07
C THR A 646 26.10 3.10 2.64
N GLU A 647 26.57 3.89 3.61
CA GLU A 647 25.80 5.01 4.16
C GLU A 647 25.98 6.26 3.31
N ARG A 648 24.85 6.95 3.06
CA ARG A 648 24.81 8.20 2.31
C ARG A 648 24.12 9.28 3.13
N ASP A 649 24.55 10.53 2.95
CA ASP A 649 23.87 11.70 3.53
C ASP A 649 22.60 12.09 2.73
N SER A 650 21.92 13.15 3.17
CA SER A 650 20.71 13.65 2.53
C SER A 650 20.90 14.15 1.09
N ASP A 651 22.14 14.45 0.71
CA ASP A 651 22.50 14.89 -0.65
C ASP A 651 22.96 13.70 -1.52
N GLY A 652 22.88 12.48 -0.99
CA GLY A 652 23.26 11.23 -1.67
C GLY A 652 24.76 10.94 -1.68
N LYS A 653 25.57 11.76 -0.99
CA LYS A 653 27.02 11.58 -0.92
C LYS A 653 27.37 10.46 0.07
N ILE A 654 28.32 9.61 -0.32
CA ILE A 654 28.81 8.51 0.52
C ILE A 654 29.52 9.09 1.75
N VAL A 655 29.07 8.69 2.94
CA VAL A 655 29.68 9.05 4.24
C VAL A 655 30.39 7.87 4.90
N ASP A 656 29.95 6.65 4.60
CA ASP A 656 30.60 5.40 5.00
C ASP A 656 30.47 4.42 3.83
N GLU A 657 31.60 3.95 3.31
CA GLU A 657 31.61 3.08 2.14
C GLU A 657 31.46 1.62 2.59
N GLY A 658 30.37 0.98 2.17
CA GLY A 658 30.07 -0.41 2.46
C GLY A 658 30.76 -1.37 1.50
N GLY A 659 30.17 -2.55 1.32
CA GLY A 659 30.67 -3.61 0.44
C GLY A 659 31.60 -4.62 1.14
N VAL A 660 31.95 -5.65 0.41
CA VAL A 660 32.89 -6.71 0.76
C VAL A 660 34.12 -6.53 -0.11
N SER A 661 35.26 -6.28 0.53
CA SER A 661 36.54 -6.21 -0.18
C SER A 661 37.06 -7.62 -0.49
N PRO A 662 37.59 -7.85 -1.70
CA PRO A 662 38.24 -9.11 -2.03
C PRO A 662 39.52 -9.30 -1.20
N ASP A 663 39.95 -10.56 -1.06
CA ASP A 663 41.23 -10.90 -0.43
C ASP A 663 42.40 -10.59 -1.39
N ASP A 664 42.22 -10.86 -2.69
CA ASP A 664 43.10 -10.36 -3.75
C ASP A 664 42.33 -9.41 -4.67
N GLU A 665 42.74 -8.15 -4.69
CA GLU A 665 42.21 -7.16 -5.61
C GLU A 665 42.88 -7.31 -6.98
N VAL A 666 42.06 -7.47 -8.02
CA VAL A 666 42.50 -7.58 -9.41
C VAL A 666 41.72 -6.55 -10.21
N GLU A 667 42.37 -5.42 -10.47
CA GLU A 667 41.82 -4.35 -11.28
C GLU A 667 41.69 -4.79 -12.74
N LEU A 668 40.54 -4.46 -13.34
CA LEU A 668 40.39 -4.58 -14.78
C LEU A 668 41.06 -3.38 -15.45
N ALA A 669 41.73 -3.62 -16.58
CA ALA A 669 42.24 -2.54 -17.41
C ALA A 669 41.07 -1.64 -17.84
N GLU A 670 41.02 -0.40 -17.34
CA GLU A 670 40.03 0.57 -17.79
C GLU A 670 40.29 0.92 -19.25
N ILE A 671 39.38 0.53 -20.14
CA ILE A 671 39.41 0.96 -21.53
C ILE A 671 38.74 2.33 -21.58
N PRO A 672 39.43 3.40 -21.99
CA PRO A 672 38.80 4.70 -22.14
C PRO A 672 37.57 4.62 -23.04
N LEU A 673 36.50 5.38 -22.71
CA LEU A 673 35.23 5.32 -23.46
C LEU A 673 35.43 5.50 -24.97
N TRP A 674 36.30 6.42 -25.39
CA TRP A 674 36.59 6.64 -26.80
C TRP A 674 37.16 5.39 -27.49
N ARG A 675 37.98 4.61 -26.78
CA ARG A 675 38.62 3.38 -27.28
C ARG A 675 37.62 2.25 -27.33
N ALA A 676 36.76 2.12 -26.32
CA ALA A 676 35.64 1.18 -26.33
C ALA A 676 34.66 1.48 -27.48
N GLU A 677 34.33 2.76 -27.72
CA GLU A 677 33.52 3.19 -28.86
C GLU A 677 34.21 2.91 -30.21
N ALA A 678 35.53 3.13 -30.30
CA ALA A 678 36.30 2.85 -31.50
C ALA A 678 36.32 1.35 -31.82
N ILE A 679 36.58 0.49 -30.82
CA ILE A 679 36.50 -0.97 -30.94
C ILE A 679 35.09 -1.39 -31.35
N GLY A 680 34.06 -0.85 -30.69
CA GLY A 680 32.66 -1.13 -31.02
C GLY A 680 32.32 -0.80 -32.47
N LYS A 681 32.72 0.39 -32.95
CA LYS A 681 32.56 0.80 -34.36
C LYS A 681 33.31 -0.13 -35.30
N MET A 682 34.58 -0.40 -35.03
CA MET A 682 35.40 -1.30 -35.86
C MET A 682 34.76 -2.69 -35.96
N VAL A 683 34.27 -3.26 -34.85
CA VAL A 683 33.62 -4.57 -34.83
C VAL A 683 32.26 -4.55 -35.56
N ASP A 684 31.57 -3.41 -35.55
CA ASP A 684 30.30 -3.23 -36.25
C ASP A 684 30.45 -2.84 -37.74
N GLU A 685 31.63 -2.39 -38.18
CA GLU A 685 31.89 -2.02 -39.57
C GLU A 685 31.78 -3.20 -40.54
N GLU A 686 31.31 -2.89 -41.75
CA GLU A 686 31.11 -3.88 -42.80
C GLU A 686 32.42 -4.58 -43.19
N ALA A 687 33.54 -3.84 -43.24
CA ALA A 687 34.85 -4.38 -43.58
C ALA A 687 35.32 -5.47 -42.60
N PHE A 688 35.26 -5.20 -41.29
CA PHE A 688 35.62 -6.19 -40.26
C PHE A 688 34.73 -7.43 -40.34
N LYS A 689 33.42 -7.22 -40.48
CA LYS A 689 32.47 -8.32 -40.63
C LYS A 689 32.79 -9.12 -41.90
N GLU A 690 33.13 -8.49 -43.04
CA GLU A 690 33.46 -9.21 -44.30
C GLU A 690 34.71 -10.05 -44.14
N TRP A 691 35.72 -9.49 -43.47
CA TRP A 691 36.97 -10.17 -43.18
C TRP A 691 36.72 -11.46 -42.37
N ILE A 692 35.88 -11.40 -41.32
CA ILE A 692 35.49 -12.58 -40.53
C ILE A 692 34.79 -13.62 -41.40
N ASP A 693 33.82 -13.21 -42.21
CA ASP A 693 33.04 -14.16 -43.00
C ASP A 693 33.89 -14.90 -44.04
N GLN A 694 34.87 -14.21 -44.64
CA GLN A 694 35.82 -14.81 -45.57
C GLN A 694 36.74 -15.82 -44.87
N HIS A 695 37.41 -15.41 -43.77
CA HIS A 695 38.42 -16.24 -43.12
C HIS A 695 37.82 -17.38 -42.28
N ALA A 696 36.66 -17.16 -41.65
CA ALA A 696 35.97 -18.20 -40.89
C ALA A 696 35.37 -19.28 -41.79
N ALA A 697 35.01 -18.96 -43.03
CA ALA A 697 34.56 -19.95 -44.01
C ALA A 697 35.72 -20.82 -44.54
N GLU A 698 36.94 -20.28 -44.57
CA GLU A 698 38.12 -20.96 -45.12
C GLU A 698 38.82 -21.86 -44.09
N ASN A 699 38.76 -21.55 -42.79
CA ASN A 699 39.48 -22.28 -41.74
C ASN A 699 38.64 -22.52 -40.45
N GLU A 700 37.60 -23.34 -40.55
CA GLU A 700 36.67 -23.62 -39.44
C GLU A 700 37.35 -24.19 -38.18
N GLU A 701 38.33 -25.10 -38.34
CA GLU A 701 39.04 -25.73 -37.22
C GLU A 701 39.97 -24.75 -36.48
N LEU A 702 40.59 -23.82 -37.22
CA LEU A 702 41.41 -22.75 -36.66
C LEU A 702 40.56 -21.81 -35.81
N MET A 703 39.38 -21.41 -36.30
CA MET A 703 38.44 -20.56 -35.56
C MET A 703 37.94 -21.24 -34.28
N ALA A 704 37.63 -22.54 -34.35
CA ALA A 704 37.23 -23.31 -33.18
C ALA A 704 38.36 -23.46 -32.14
N ARG A 705 39.62 -23.50 -32.58
CA ARG A 705 40.78 -23.46 -31.68
C ARG A 705 40.90 -22.10 -31.00
N ILE A 706 40.89 -21.01 -31.76
CA ILE A 706 41.06 -19.65 -31.24
C ILE A 706 39.96 -19.28 -30.21
N VAL A 707 38.72 -19.68 -30.47
CA VAL A 707 37.60 -19.50 -29.56
C VAL A 707 37.83 -20.19 -28.20
N ARG A 708 38.42 -21.39 -28.20
CA ARG A 708 38.61 -22.22 -27.00
C ARG A 708 39.91 -21.93 -26.26
N GLU A 709 41.00 -21.77 -27.01
CA GLU A 709 42.37 -21.78 -26.49
C GLU A 709 43.02 -20.40 -26.51
N GLY A 710 42.46 -19.43 -27.23
CA GLY A 710 43.11 -18.13 -27.45
C GLY A 710 44.07 -18.15 -28.64
N THR A 711 44.85 -17.08 -28.79
CA THR A 711 45.87 -16.92 -29.84
C THR A 711 47.23 -16.61 -29.23
N GLU A 712 48.30 -17.20 -29.75
CA GLU A 712 49.69 -16.92 -29.34
C GLU A 712 50.26 -15.62 -29.97
N ASP A 713 49.38 -14.68 -30.32
CA ASP A 713 49.76 -13.35 -30.81
C ASP A 713 50.70 -13.38 -32.04
N ASN A 714 50.42 -14.26 -33.02
CA ASN A 714 51.19 -14.34 -34.26
C ASN A 714 50.32 -14.30 -35.53
N ASP A 715 50.86 -13.67 -36.58
CA ASP A 715 50.25 -13.53 -37.92
C ASP A 715 49.91 -14.85 -38.60
N LEU A 716 50.45 -15.98 -38.13
CA LEU A 716 50.21 -17.29 -38.72
C LEU A 716 48.80 -17.82 -38.40
N GLU A 717 48.19 -17.36 -37.31
CA GLU A 717 46.82 -17.74 -36.93
C GLU A 717 45.75 -16.87 -37.62
N TYR A 718 46.15 -15.71 -38.16
CA TYR A 718 45.27 -14.81 -38.91
C TYR A 718 45.99 -14.13 -40.09
N PRO A 719 46.17 -14.84 -41.22
CA PRO A 719 46.89 -14.30 -42.37
C PRO A 719 46.31 -12.96 -42.86
N GLY A 720 47.13 -11.91 -42.88
CA GLY A 720 46.75 -10.58 -43.36
C GLY A 720 45.98 -9.70 -42.35
N PHE A 721 45.73 -10.18 -41.13
CA PHE A 721 45.02 -9.40 -40.10
C PHE A 721 45.83 -8.18 -39.64
N SER A 722 47.14 -8.33 -39.43
CA SER A 722 48.03 -7.21 -39.06
C SER A 722 48.09 -6.12 -40.12
N GLU A 723 48.12 -6.50 -41.40
CA GLU A 723 48.08 -5.53 -42.50
C GLU A 723 46.73 -4.80 -42.55
N TRP A 724 45.63 -5.54 -42.37
CA TRP A 724 44.28 -4.97 -42.33
C TRP A 724 44.07 -4.01 -41.15
N ILE A 725 44.46 -4.39 -39.93
CA ILE A 725 44.26 -3.52 -38.75
C ILE A 725 45.17 -2.28 -38.77
N SER A 726 46.28 -2.32 -39.52
CA SER A 726 47.14 -1.13 -39.69
C SER A 726 46.39 0.05 -40.33
N GLU A 727 45.33 -0.22 -41.10
CA GLU A 727 44.43 0.81 -41.64
C GLU A 727 43.65 1.57 -40.55
N TYR A 728 43.49 0.96 -39.37
CA TYR A 728 42.83 1.55 -38.20
C TYR A 728 43.82 2.18 -37.20
N SER A 729 45.12 2.23 -37.52
CA SER A 729 46.15 2.77 -36.62
C SER A 729 45.92 4.23 -36.20
N GLU A 730 45.26 5.04 -37.04
CA GLU A 730 44.90 6.43 -36.73
C GLU A 730 43.80 6.56 -35.64
N THR A 731 43.08 5.47 -35.34
CA THR A 731 42.00 5.45 -34.34
C THR A 731 42.50 5.20 -32.91
N GLY A 732 43.77 4.80 -32.73
CA GLY A 732 44.32 4.40 -31.43
C GLY A 732 43.92 3.00 -30.95
N ILE A 733 43.24 2.21 -31.81
CA ILE A 733 42.96 0.79 -31.57
C ILE A 733 44.27 0.00 -31.73
N THR A 734 44.59 -0.88 -30.76
CA THR A 734 45.72 -1.80 -30.88
C THR A 734 45.33 -3.09 -31.57
N GLU A 735 46.32 -3.85 -32.03
CA GLU A 735 46.11 -5.18 -32.59
C GLU A 735 45.47 -6.15 -31.58
N GLU A 736 45.87 -6.08 -30.31
CA GLU A 736 45.26 -6.83 -29.18
C GLU A 736 43.77 -6.50 -29.03
N ASP A 737 43.39 -5.22 -29.10
CA ASP A 737 41.98 -4.81 -29.05
C ASP A 737 41.15 -5.42 -30.19
N ALA A 738 41.72 -5.39 -31.39
CA ALA A 738 41.06 -5.93 -32.57
C ALA A 738 40.93 -7.45 -32.50
N ARG A 739 41.96 -8.16 -32.02
CA ARG A 739 41.95 -9.60 -31.75
C ARG A 739 40.88 -9.96 -30.73
N ARG A 740 40.78 -9.22 -29.62
CA ARG A 740 39.75 -9.44 -28.60
C ARG A 740 38.34 -9.23 -29.15
N GLY A 741 38.13 -8.18 -29.95
CA GLY A 741 36.86 -7.94 -30.66
C GLY A 741 36.49 -9.09 -31.60
N LEU A 742 37.49 -9.57 -32.37
CA LEU A 742 37.36 -10.70 -33.28
C LEU A 742 36.99 -11.99 -32.55
N ARG A 743 37.73 -12.32 -31.49
CA ARG A 743 37.50 -13.52 -30.69
C ARG A 743 36.11 -13.51 -30.05
N ASN A 744 35.67 -12.37 -29.50
CA ASN A 744 34.32 -12.21 -28.97
C ASN A 744 33.24 -12.49 -30.02
N ARG A 745 33.45 -12.04 -31.26
CA ARG A 745 32.54 -12.30 -32.38
C ARG A 745 32.52 -13.78 -32.78
N LEU A 746 33.70 -14.40 -32.87
CA LEU A 746 33.83 -15.83 -33.19
C LEU A 746 33.20 -16.70 -32.11
N ARG A 747 33.35 -16.32 -30.83
CA ARG A 747 32.70 -16.99 -29.69
C ARG A 747 31.18 -17.00 -29.85
N ARG A 748 30.55 -15.85 -30.12
CA ARG A 748 29.09 -15.78 -30.35
C ARG A 748 28.64 -16.65 -31.53
N ARG A 749 29.38 -16.64 -32.63
CA ARG A 749 29.08 -17.49 -33.80
C ARG A 749 29.16 -18.99 -33.46
N GLU A 750 30.13 -19.36 -32.63
CA GLU A 750 30.28 -20.73 -32.15
C GLU A 750 29.18 -21.13 -31.16
N GLU A 751 28.73 -20.22 -30.30
CA GLU A 751 27.57 -20.42 -29.42
C GLU A 751 26.30 -20.67 -30.25
N ASP A 752 26.07 -19.86 -31.29
CA ASP A 752 24.95 -20.05 -32.22
C ASP A 752 25.00 -21.39 -32.96
N ARG A 753 26.20 -21.85 -33.34
CA ARG A 753 26.39 -23.13 -34.02
C ARG A 753 26.15 -24.32 -33.09
N ARG A 754 26.61 -24.22 -31.84
CA ARG A 754 26.45 -25.26 -30.81
C ARG A 754 25.07 -25.27 -30.17
N GLY A 755 24.36 -24.14 -30.21
CA GLY A 755 23.12 -23.94 -29.45
C GLY A 755 23.36 -23.88 -27.95
N GLU A 756 24.50 -23.36 -27.52
CA GLU A 756 24.90 -23.30 -26.11
C GLU A 756 25.87 -22.15 -25.86
N GLN A 757 25.63 -21.39 -24.80
CA GLN A 757 26.48 -20.28 -24.38
C GLN A 757 27.76 -20.79 -23.70
N PHE A 758 28.89 -20.11 -23.87
CA PHE A 758 30.09 -20.39 -23.06
C PHE A 758 29.89 -19.90 -21.62
N ALA A 759 30.25 -20.74 -20.65
CA ALA A 759 30.14 -20.38 -19.23
C ALA A 759 31.14 -19.30 -18.80
N CYS A 760 32.35 -19.30 -19.37
CA CYS A 760 33.43 -18.40 -19.00
C CYS A 760 34.43 -18.17 -20.14
N ASP A 761 35.38 -17.26 -19.90
CA ASP A 761 36.47 -16.96 -20.82
C ASP A 761 37.82 -16.81 -20.10
N TYR A 762 38.40 -17.92 -19.65
CA TYR A 762 39.66 -17.91 -18.90
C TYR A 762 40.89 -17.43 -19.70
N VAL A 763 40.77 -17.17 -21.01
CA VAL A 763 41.86 -16.66 -21.84
C VAL A 763 42.00 -15.14 -21.71
N GLU A 764 40.88 -14.42 -21.60
CA GLU A 764 40.87 -12.95 -21.56
C GLU A 764 40.56 -12.39 -20.17
N ASP A 765 39.97 -13.22 -19.30
CA ASP A 765 39.48 -12.81 -18.00
C ASP A 765 40.57 -12.91 -16.93
N LEU A 766 41.20 -11.78 -16.64
CA LEU A 766 42.30 -11.68 -15.68
C LEU A 766 41.91 -12.11 -14.25
N GLN A 767 40.67 -11.84 -13.83
CA GLN A 767 40.20 -12.23 -12.49
C GLN A 767 40.00 -13.75 -12.40
N LEU A 768 39.44 -14.35 -13.46
CA LEU A 768 39.32 -15.80 -13.56
C LEU A 768 40.70 -16.48 -13.65
N GLN A 769 41.64 -15.90 -14.39
CA GLN A 769 43.03 -16.37 -14.44
C GLN A 769 43.68 -16.36 -13.06
N SER A 770 43.51 -15.28 -12.29
CA SER A 770 44.01 -15.19 -10.91
C SER A 770 43.40 -16.28 -10.01
N ALA A 771 42.09 -16.55 -10.14
CA ALA A 771 41.44 -17.65 -9.41
C ALA A 771 41.97 -19.04 -9.81
N ILE A 772 42.22 -19.27 -11.10
CA ILE A 772 42.81 -20.52 -11.59
C ILE A 772 44.21 -20.72 -11.00
N ILE A 773 45.05 -19.69 -11.03
CA ILE A 773 46.42 -19.75 -10.48
C ILE A 773 46.39 -20.06 -8.98
N ASP A 774 45.54 -19.35 -8.21
CA ASP A 774 45.42 -19.54 -6.76
C ASP A 774 44.97 -20.98 -6.43
N LEU A 775 43.90 -21.47 -7.06
CA LEU A 775 43.38 -22.81 -6.82
C LEU A 775 44.36 -23.92 -7.22
N LEU A 776 45.01 -23.82 -8.39
CA LEU A 776 46.02 -24.79 -8.79
C LEU A 776 47.20 -24.79 -7.81
N GLY A 777 47.62 -23.62 -7.34
CA GLY A 777 48.63 -23.48 -6.30
C GLY A 777 48.24 -24.20 -5.00
N GLN A 778 46.99 -24.05 -4.55
CA GLN A 778 46.45 -24.79 -3.39
C GLN A 778 46.43 -26.31 -3.62
N LEU A 779 46.20 -26.75 -4.85
CA LEU A 779 46.28 -28.16 -5.26
C LEU A 779 47.71 -28.66 -5.53
N GLY A 780 48.73 -27.80 -5.39
CA GLY A 780 50.13 -28.15 -5.63
C GLY A 780 50.48 -28.37 -7.10
N THR A 781 49.72 -27.77 -8.02
CA THR A 781 49.91 -27.84 -9.48
C THR A 781 50.33 -26.48 -10.02
N GLU A 782 51.38 -26.42 -10.84
CA GLU A 782 51.77 -25.17 -11.51
C GLU A 782 50.93 -24.97 -12.78
N VAL A 783 50.39 -23.76 -12.99
CA VAL A 783 49.53 -23.42 -14.14
C VAL A 783 50.21 -23.73 -15.49
N SER A 784 51.53 -23.50 -15.58
CA SER A 784 52.38 -23.76 -16.76
C SER A 784 52.47 -25.23 -17.16
N THR A 785 52.07 -26.15 -16.28
CA THR A 785 52.07 -27.60 -16.56
C THR A 785 50.81 -28.06 -17.29
N ILE A 786 49.79 -27.22 -17.36
CA ILE A 786 48.52 -27.49 -18.04
C ILE A 786 48.56 -26.82 -19.42
N PRO A 787 48.66 -27.57 -20.53
CA PRO A 787 48.86 -26.99 -21.87
C PRO A 787 47.80 -25.98 -22.30
N GLN A 788 46.55 -26.14 -21.83
CA GLN A 788 45.43 -25.25 -22.12
C GLN A 788 45.58 -23.87 -21.47
N TYR A 789 46.48 -23.73 -20.50
CA TYR A 789 46.75 -22.50 -19.76
C TYR A 789 48.08 -21.86 -20.12
N ASN A 790 48.70 -22.24 -21.25
CA ASN A 790 49.98 -21.66 -21.69
C ASN A 790 49.93 -20.14 -21.91
N LEU A 791 48.75 -19.57 -22.16
CA LEU A 791 48.53 -18.12 -22.32
C LEU A 791 48.22 -17.41 -20.99
N ILE A 792 48.02 -18.15 -19.90
CA ILE A 792 47.80 -17.56 -18.58
C ILE A 792 49.15 -17.16 -18.01
N GLU A 793 49.41 -15.86 -17.96
CA GLU A 793 50.58 -15.32 -17.30
C GLU A 793 50.29 -14.99 -15.82
N PRO A 794 51.25 -15.20 -14.90
CA PRO A 794 51.09 -14.75 -13.53
C PRO A 794 50.99 -13.22 -13.48
N VAL A 795 49.98 -12.71 -12.78
CA VAL A 795 49.79 -11.27 -12.55
C VAL A 795 50.94 -10.77 -11.68
N THR A 796 51.92 -10.07 -12.26
CA THR A 796 53.02 -9.40 -11.54
C THR A 796 52.72 -7.92 -11.36
N GLU A 797 53.10 -7.32 -10.22
CA GLU A 797 52.91 -5.87 -9.95
C GLU A 797 53.46 -4.96 -11.07
N GLU A 798 54.54 -5.36 -11.77
CA GLU A 798 55.11 -4.63 -12.91
C GLU A 798 54.18 -4.57 -14.13
N LYS A 799 53.28 -5.54 -14.33
CA LYS A 799 52.36 -5.56 -15.49
C LYS A 799 51.16 -4.65 -15.28
N THR A 800 50.73 -4.40 -14.04
CA THR A 800 49.69 -3.41 -13.77
C THR A 800 50.16 -2.02 -14.19
N GLU A 801 51.45 -1.71 -13.97
CA GLU A 801 52.09 -0.46 -14.40
C GLU A 801 52.39 -0.43 -15.90
N GLU A 802 52.98 -1.48 -16.50
CA GLU A 802 53.25 -1.50 -17.96
C GLU A 802 51.97 -1.54 -18.81
N LYS A 803 50.92 -2.26 -18.38
CA LYS A 803 49.64 -2.27 -19.11
C LYS A 803 48.93 -0.92 -18.96
N ALA A 804 48.99 -0.28 -17.79
CA ALA A 804 48.47 1.08 -17.58
C ALA A 804 49.27 2.18 -18.29
N GLU A 805 50.58 2.02 -18.50
CA GLU A 805 51.41 2.97 -19.28
C GLU A 805 51.28 2.78 -20.81
N SER A 806 50.86 1.59 -21.27
CA SER A 806 50.56 1.30 -22.68
C SER A 806 49.09 1.57 -23.09
N LEU A 807 48.21 1.82 -22.11
CA LEU A 807 46.80 2.22 -22.25
C LEU A 807 46.65 3.74 -22.21
#